data_AF-A0AAE4BVH6-F1
#
_entry.id   AF-A0AAE4BVH6-F1
#
_cell.length_a   1.000
_cell.length_b   1.000
_cell.length_c   1.000
_cell.angle_alpha   90.00
_cell.angle_beta   90.00
_cell.angle_gamma   90.00
#
_symmetry.space_group_name_H-M   'P 1'
#
loop_
_entity.id
_entity.type
_entity.pdbx_description
1 polymer ?
#
loop_
_entity_poly.entity_id
_entity_poly.type
_entity_poly.pdbx_seq_one_letter_code
_entity_poly.pdbx_strand_id
1 'polypeptide(L)'
;MRYLLSILLMICFSFTLLAQEKQENSLRIYPYKVSPMDYPINKRRPSPPATRDLFQNKMQFQQKSFSNKHFKPNGDISGGTALRIEEKVVANGLLPKHKELAKWIKDSDHTLKLAGYKIFRTPKVAYQNYNERAHVEGSYSDVATELYNLAGPKFLGLQFGESDASYLNLSPSHISPMSRDHMLQYMDYQRYFEYYGNNVGNRVVLHVNEGTSHYLMKEGIATIGEAQTFYRGKVNPLVHYVFLRGASKQYGILLGMGFSGTTPHGNMGFLSEENKNWAKHEIIKEYGELIPDPKSYPTTAKAYKALRMYFQSSSDRGSSLSLFRRLIYSNYMYNGVVMNYEFGAYYDKNRVADKNGKPVAKKEKKLSPAGQLVKSVGEFVDKHPDPGAHITPIAFYMDFYNGWRTPNTKRKEFTSWTNLPYSKGDYFTDNLFSQFYPGYQNVGKYENVSFGMTETPYGDAVDAIFSDAEQEILNRYQLMIVGGDLLYDFNYQRHKLEKFAESGGTVIVTGQNAKKLWPEWSIASVPVSMTDNSKVNLDSKAIQEPLAFDYLPIKNLPSNAHILAKNASDVLAFEMRMGEGNIIISLTENGINKNPQEFSWDDDPTLMYPEGIKRPYYMVKHLESIIDKKAKACMPFEAGENLGLITNRKEKGLYTLALFNNEMKEKDFEIKSNIGDIKSIKEIQLNDTYIKDVVGYYPRGFEQYPIGKNTKTTISGYDVRIFEVKIKESNSLHVLAQNDPVELGKNRFLNISTTTQLKEKILSYSSFFTYFDGVNIKANAMAKANPESLKRESLWMNRKHLRFIIDGRGALENEILEAIQNASVFDYAKDVVIDKKDKNIEMLANDYNITVHYAKDQSIQFIDELKNKPVAQLQVLNRYYDQWDDVFHDYSIVWMSNPYQYKELKGNKTLKINPINPVKQENKMHWIALRNMNSLSNDIASIENFADHFGGVLINGKYVFESAEKQCVADREFLIDHNIDAIVDLRSLIDGYRQIVFEIEWGKIYDKGMVMSEIIMQNMQKMGIKKMLIPSDKFFKRGMTGYKEFCSLAKKYELTIVLEHNAMKDVKELLKATRKMEGWGMNNFEIAGSYQADLERKYKKAKLEPNMWLLMYQTKDRKSSLNHPLCQAPKDYLDLEKLPKDKTTPMVLDAEYLTNKELRKDLQLLNW
;
A
#
# COMPACT_ATOMS: atom_id res chain seq x y z
N MET A 1 26.57 60.74 7.75
CA MET A 1 26.20 59.69 6.77
C MET A 1 26.49 58.27 7.25
N ARG A 2 27.73 57.88 7.59
CA ARG A 2 28.05 56.52 8.10
C ARG A 2 27.24 56.12 9.35
N TYR A 3 27.07 57.03 10.31
CA TYR A 3 26.26 56.80 11.52
C TYR A 3 24.77 56.55 11.22
N LEU A 4 24.20 57.31 10.27
CA LEU A 4 22.83 57.14 9.79
C LEU A 4 22.66 55.81 9.05
N LEU A 5 23.67 55.40 8.26
CA LEU A 5 23.69 54.11 7.58
C LEU A 5 23.73 52.94 8.57
N SER A 6 24.51 53.05 9.65
CA SER A 6 24.59 52.05 10.73
C SER A 6 23.28 51.94 11.50
N ILE A 7 22.59 53.06 11.77
CA ILE A 7 21.28 53.06 12.42
C ILE A 7 20.22 52.45 11.48
N LEU A 8 20.24 52.79 10.19
CA LEU A 8 19.33 52.18 9.21
C LEU A 8 19.56 50.66 9.09
N LEU A 9 20.82 50.22 9.08
CA LEU A 9 21.19 48.81 9.08
C LEU A 9 20.72 48.10 10.35
N MET A 10 20.90 48.69 11.54
CA MET A 10 20.37 48.11 12.78
C MET A 10 18.85 48.05 12.77
N ILE A 11 18.16 49.10 12.33
CA ILE A 11 16.70 49.12 12.24
C ILE A 11 16.22 48.05 11.26
N CYS A 12 16.82 47.95 10.07
CA CYS A 12 16.52 46.88 9.11
C CYS A 12 16.79 45.50 9.71
N PHE A 13 17.89 45.31 10.43
CA PHE A 13 18.25 44.05 11.10
C PHE A 13 17.24 43.68 12.20
N SER A 14 16.81 44.67 13.00
CA SER A 14 15.78 44.52 14.03
C SER A 14 14.40 44.23 13.43
N PHE A 15 14.03 44.87 12.31
CA PHE A 15 12.79 44.56 11.60
C PHE A 15 12.82 43.17 10.96
N THR A 16 13.97 42.72 10.43
CA THR A 16 14.12 41.33 9.96
C THR A 16 14.04 40.34 11.12
N LEU A 17 14.66 40.62 12.27
CA LEU A 17 14.56 39.77 13.48
C LEU A 17 13.11 39.71 14.01
N LEU A 18 12.41 40.84 14.08
CA LEU A 18 11.00 40.90 14.51
C LEU A 18 10.04 40.25 13.50
N ALA A 19 10.32 40.36 12.19
CA ALA A 19 9.57 39.64 11.17
C ALA A 19 9.84 38.12 11.23
N GLN A 20 11.08 37.74 11.55
CA GLN A 20 11.52 36.35 11.72
C GLN A 20 10.89 35.70 12.96
N GLU A 21 10.82 36.42 14.09
CA GLU A 21 10.15 35.96 15.32
C GLU A 21 8.62 35.89 15.17
N LYS A 22 8.02 36.78 14.36
CA LYS A 22 6.59 36.72 14.00
C LYS A 22 6.24 35.58 13.05
N GLN A 23 7.16 35.19 12.17
CA GLN A 23 6.94 34.13 11.17
C GLN A 23 7.23 32.72 11.74
N GLU A 24 8.17 32.59 12.70
CA GLU A 24 8.39 31.33 13.44
C GLU A 24 7.19 30.90 14.29
N ASN A 25 6.29 31.83 14.63
CA ASN A 25 5.15 31.61 15.51
C ASN A 25 3.80 31.59 14.78
N SER A 26 3.80 31.49 13.44
CA SER A 26 2.57 31.58 12.67
C SER A 26 2.04 30.20 12.23
N LEU A 27 0.81 29.88 12.64
CA LEU A 27 0.18 28.60 12.38
C LEU A 27 -0.40 28.57 10.96
N ARG A 28 -0.17 27.51 10.21
CA ARG A 28 -0.69 27.33 8.84
C ARG A 28 -1.73 26.21 8.82
N ILE A 29 -2.92 26.47 8.29
CA ILE A 29 -3.98 25.46 8.16
C ILE A 29 -4.54 25.40 6.74
N TYR A 30 -4.92 24.18 6.30
CA TYR A 30 -5.66 23.93 5.07
C TYR A 30 -7.07 23.40 5.39
N PRO A 31 -8.07 24.27 5.59
CA PRO A 31 -9.39 23.88 6.10
C PRO A 31 -10.39 23.64 4.95
N TYR A 32 -10.00 22.87 3.94
CA TYR A 32 -10.88 22.52 2.81
C TYR A 32 -11.14 21.01 2.78
N LYS A 33 -12.39 20.64 2.57
CA LYS A 33 -12.78 19.24 2.38
C LYS A 33 -12.28 18.75 1.03
N VAL A 34 -11.98 17.45 0.96
CA VAL A 34 -11.70 16.80 -0.33
C VAL A 34 -12.94 16.91 -1.21
N SER A 35 -12.76 17.53 -2.36
CA SER A 35 -13.69 17.56 -3.48
C SER A 35 -13.08 16.69 -4.57
N PRO A 36 -13.60 15.45 -4.78
CA PRO A 36 -13.00 14.52 -5.72
C PRO A 36 -12.78 15.14 -7.09
N MET A 37 -13.77 15.85 -7.63
CA MET A 37 -13.79 16.35 -9.01
C MET A 37 -12.65 17.33 -9.36
N ASP A 38 -12.02 17.94 -8.36
CA ASP A 38 -10.95 18.91 -8.58
C ASP A 38 -9.59 18.26 -8.90
N TYR A 39 -9.49 16.93 -8.79
CA TYR A 39 -8.24 16.20 -8.99
C TYR A 39 -8.06 15.78 -10.47
N PRO A 40 -6.94 16.14 -11.13
CA PRO A 40 -6.67 15.77 -12.53
C PRO A 40 -6.76 14.27 -12.82
N ILE A 41 -6.36 13.44 -11.84
CA ILE A 41 -6.39 11.97 -11.96
C ILE A 41 -7.80 11.43 -12.30
N ASN A 42 -8.87 12.17 -11.97
CA ASN A 42 -10.23 11.73 -12.28
C ASN A 42 -10.53 11.62 -13.77
N LYS A 43 -9.85 12.40 -14.62
CA LYS A 43 -9.98 12.27 -16.08
C LYS A 43 -9.45 10.92 -16.60
N ARG A 44 -8.67 10.21 -15.79
CA ARG A 44 -8.10 8.88 -16.08
C ARG A 44 -8.77 7.75 -15.31
N ARG A 45 -9.77 8.02 -14.46
CA ARG A 45 -10.44 6.98 -13.70
C ARG A 45 -11.48 6.29 -14.59
N PRO A 46 -11.45 4.96 -14.73
CA PRO A 46 -12.50 4.22 -15.46
C PRO A 46 -13.85 4.31 -14.73
N SER A 47 -13.82 4.46 -13.41
CA SER A 47 -15.00 4.64 -12.56
C SER A 47 -14.85 5.95 -11.79
N PRO A 48 -15.73 6.94 -12.01
CA PRO A 48 -15.64 8.20 -11.30
C PRO A 48 -15.84 7.99 -9.79
N PRO A 49 -15.13 8.74 -8.94
CA PRO A 49 -15.29 8.68 -7.50
C PRO A 49 -16.67 9.21 -7.09
N ALA A 50 -17.16 8.79 -5.92
CA ALA A 50 -18.39 9.33 -5.38
C ALA A 50 -18.20 10.78 -4.91
N THR A 51 -19.20 11.64 -5.10
CA THR A 51 -19.22 13.02 -4.60
C THR A 51 -20.07 13.14 -3.34
N ARG A 52 -19.92 14.25 -2.59
CA ARG A 52 -20.69 14.47 -1.36
C ARG A 52 -22.19 14.63 -1.61
N ASP A 53 -22.57 15.15 -2.77
CA ASP A 53 -23.97 15.32 -3.16
C ASP A 53 -24.71 13.98 -3.22
N LEU A 54 -24.01 12.92 -3.63
CA LEU A 54 -24.55 11.55 -3.63
C LEU A 54 -24.97 11.09 -2.23
N PHE A 55 -24.37 11.66 -1.19
CA PHE A 55 -24.65 11.40 0.22
C PHE A 55 -25.43 12.55 0.87
N GLN A 56 -26.06 13.43 0.08
CA GLN A 56 -26.84 14.58 0.56
C GLN A 56 -26.03 15.52 1.46
N ASN A 57 -24.73 15.64 1.20
CA ASN A 57 -23.80 16.47 1.96
C ASN A 57 -23.74 16.18 3.47
N LYS A 58 -24.13 14.96 3.88
CA LYS A 58 -24.06 14.49 5.27
C LYS A 58 -23.54 13.05 5.35
N MET A 59 -23.17 12.60 6.54
CA MET A 59 -22.81 11.20 6.76
C MET A 59 -24.05 10.30 6.63
N GLN A 60 -23.95 9.24 5.84
CA GLN A 60 -24.99 8.24 5.65
C GLN A 60 -24.66 6.95 6.41
N PHE A 61 -25.69 6.22 6.82
CA PHE A 61 -25.56 4.95 7.55
C PHE A 61 -26.03 3.79 6.67
N GLN A 62 -25.28 2.68 6.70
CA GLN A 62 -25.61 1.51 5.92
C GLN A 62 -26.85 0.77 6.43
N GLN A 63 -27.83 0.55 5.57
CA GLN A 63 -28.98 -0.30 5.82
C GLN A 63 -28.68 -1.79 5.56
N LYS A 64 -29.34 -2.70 6.30
CA LYS A 64 -29.25 -4.15 6.06
C LYS A 64 -30.00 -4.56 4.78
N SER A 65 -29.38 -5.49 4.06
CA SER A 65 -29.70 -5.89 2.69
C SER A 65 -31.12 -6.41 2.42
N PHE A 66 -31.40 -6.54 1.12
CA PHE A 66 -32.40 -7.45 0.58
C PHE A 66 -32.25 -8.86 1.16
N SER A 67 -33.36 -9.46 1.58
CA SER A 67 -33.41 -10.88 1.92
C SER A 67 -34.01 -11.66 0.75
N ASN A 68 -33.63 -12.93 0.58
CA ASN A 68 -34.09 -13.81 -0.52
C ASN A 68 -35.63 -13.93 -0.66
N LYS A 69 -36.42 -13.39 0.29
CA LYS A 69 -37.89 -13.46 0.29
C LYS A 69 -38.58 -12.12 0.03
N HIS A 70 -37.91 -10.98 0.19
CA HIS A 70 -38.51 -9.65 0.05
C HIS A 70 -37.52 -8.66 -0.58
N PHE A 71 -37.85 -8.17 -1.78
CA PHE A 71 -37.12 -7.12 -2.51
C PHE A 71 -37.42 -5.70 -1.99
N LYS A 72 -37.54 -5.55 -0.67
CA LYS A 72 -37.66 -4.25 0.01
C LYS A 72 -36.59 -4.14 1.09
N PRO A 73 -35.96 -2.97 1.29
CA PRO A 73 -35.04 -2.74 2.39
C PRO A 73 -35.66 -3.15 3.73
N ASN A 74 -34.86 -3.72 4.62
CA ASN A 74 -35.32 -4.27 5.89
C ASN A 74 -35.59 -3.17 6.95
N GLY A 75 -36.34 -2.12 6.61
CA GLY A 75 -36.63 -0.99 7.49
C GLY A 75 -35.40 -0.13 7.79
N ASP A 76 -35.58 1.18 7.72
CA ASP A 76 -34.53 2.15 8.02
C ASP A 76 -34.50 2.44 9.53
N ILE A 77 -33.33 2.35 10.14
CA ILE A 77 -33.11 2.62 11.57
C ILE A 77 -32.64 4.06 11.78
N SER A 78 -31.99 4.66 10.78
CA SER A 78 -31.20 5.89 10.90
C SER A 78 -31.55 6.98 9.89
N GLY A 79 -32.47 6.74 8.96
CA GLY A 79 -32.78 7.67 7.86
C GLY A 79 -31.76 7.64 6.71
N GLY A 80 -30.84 6.66 6.69
CA GLY A 80 -29.66 6.66 5.82
C GLY A 80 -29.92 6.03 4.45
N THR A 81 -29.35 6.57 3.38
CA THR A 81 -29.62 6.08 2.00
C THR A 81 -28.57 5.10 1.45
N ALA A 82 -27.58 4.70 2.25
CA ALA A 82 -26.58 3.72 1.83
C ALA A 82 -27.08 2.28 2.03
N LEU A 83 -27.04 1.45 0.99
CA LEU A 83 -27.58 0.09 1.01
C LEU A 83 -26.57 -0.93 0.50
N ARG A 84 -26.39 -2.00 1.28
CA ARG A 84 -25.59 -3.17 0.90
C ARG A 84 -26.45 -4.21 0.20
N ILE A 85 -26.07 -4.61 -1.01
CA ILE A 85 -26.62 -5.76 -1.73
C ILE A 85 -25.78 -6.98 -1.35
N GLU A 86 -26.42 -8.05 -0.89
CA GLU A 86 -25.70 -9.29 -0.59
C GLU A 86 -25.43 -10.08 -1.86
N GLU A 87 -24.24 -10.66 -1.97
CA GLU A 87 -23.79 -11.44 -3.12
C GLU A 87 -24.79 -12.50 -3.57
N LYS A 88 -25.44 -13.19 -2.63
CA LYS A 88 -26.45 -14.24 -2.93
C LYS A 88 -27.66 -13.74 -3.71
N VAL A 89 -27.96 -12.44 -3.65
CA VAL A 89 -29.08 -11.81 -4.38
C VAL A 89 -28.77 -11.75 -5.87
N VAL A 90 -27.49 -11.66 -6.24
CA VAL A 90 -27.01 -11.56 -7.62
C VAL A 90 -26.40 -12.86 -8.14
N ALA A 91 -25.79 -13.67 -7.28
CA ALA A 91 -24.95 -14.85 -7.61
C ALA A 91 -25.66 -16.09 -8.18
N ASN A 92 -26.77 -15.96 -8.89
CA ASN A 92 -27.45 -17.06 -9.61
C ASN A 92 -28.09 -16.59 -10.94
N GLY A 93 -27.56 -15.52 -11.56
CA GLY A 93 -28.14 -14.90 -12.75
C GLY A 93 -29.53 -14.31 -12.49
N LEU A 94 -29.72 -13.77 -11.28
CA LEU A 94 -31.03 -13.39 -10.75
C LEU A 94 -31.40 -11.93 -11.03
N LEU A 95 -30.44 -11.03 -11.29
CA LEU A 95 -30.77 -9.62 -11.58
C LEU A 95 -31.67 -9.48 -12.84
N PRO A 96 -31.35 -10.12 -13.98
CA PRO A 96 -32.25 -10.12 -15.14
C PRO A 96 -33.57 -10.87 -14.90
N LYS A 97 -33.59 -11.83 -13.97
CA LYS A 97 -34.77 -12.63 -13.60
C LYS A 97 -35.69 -11.90 -12.61
N HIS A 98 -35.26 -10.78 -12.03
CA HIS A 98 -36.00 -10.03 -11.01
C HIS A 98 -36.30 -8.59 -11.47
N LYS A 99 -37.24 -8.46 -12.41
CA LYS A 99 -37.70 -7.17 -12.95
C LYS A 99 -38.08 -6.15 -11.88
N GLU A 100 -38.66 -6.59 -10.75
CA GLU A 100 -39.00 -5.72 -9.63
C GLU A 100 -37.77 -5.13 -8.92
N LEU A 101 -36.72 -5.94 -8.71
CA LEU A 101 -35.47 -5.48 -8.11
C LEU A 101 -34.75 -4.51 -9.03
N ALA A 102 -34.66 -4.84 -10.32
CA ALA A 102 -34.05 -3.96 -11.32
C ALA A 102 -34.80 -2.61 -11.41
N LYS A 103 -36.14 -2.64 -11.40
CA LYS A 103 -36.97 -1.43 -11.34
C LYS A 103 -36.73 -0.64 -10.05
N TRP A 104 -36.71 -1.30 -8.89
CA TRP A 104 -36.43 -0.62 -7.62
C TRP A 104 -35.04 0.03 -7.61
N ILE A 105 -34.01 -0.66 -8.10
CA ILE A 105 -32.64 -0.14 -8.17
C ILE A 105 -32.60 1.13 -9.03
N LYS A 106 -33.28 1.10 -10.18
CA LYS A 106 -33.37 2.24 -11.09
C LYS A 106 -34.06 3.44 -10.43
N ASP A 107 -35.20 3.20 -9.80
CA ASP A 107 -36.11 4.23 -9.25
C ASP A 107 -35.70 4.73 -7.84
N SER A 108 -34.76 4.06 -7.17
CA SER A 108 -34.36 4.36 -5.78
C SER A 108 -33.28 5.43 -5.67
N ASP A 109 -33.38 6.32 -4.68
CA ASP A 109 -32.34 7.32 -4.35
C ASP A 109 -31.20 6.76 -3.46
N HIS A 110 -31.16 5.44 -3.25
CA HIS A 110 -30.15 4.81 -2.42
C HIS A 110 -28.81 4.68 -3.14
N THR A 111 -27.72 4.91 -2.40
CA THR A 111 -26.40 4.47 -2.84
C THR A 111 -26.24 2.97 -2.59
N LEU A 112 -25.65 2.26 -3.54
CA LEU A 112 -25.63 0.81 -3.58
C LEU A 112 -24.19 0.31 -3.56
N LYS A 113 -23.92 -0.63 -2.67
CA LYS A 113 -22.64 -1.34 -2.58
C LYS A 113 -22.90 -2.84 -2.61
N LEU A 114 -22.15 -3.58 -3.42
CA LEU A 114 -22.27 -5.04 -3.47
C LEU A 114 -21.27 -5.69 -2.50
N ALA A 115 -21.74 -6.61 -1.67
CA ALA A 115 -20.90 -7.37 -0.76
C ALA A 115 -19.91 -8.28 -1.53
N GLY A 116 -18.63 -8.27 -1.16
CA GLY A 116 -17.57 -9.07 -1.79
C GLY A 116 -17.21 -10.37 -1.05
N TYR A 117 -18.07 -10.87 -0.15
CA TYR A 117 -17.73 -11.83 0.92
C TYR A 117 -17.33 -13.25 0.44
N LYS A 118 -17.71 -13.70 -0.77
CA LYS A 118 -17.52 -15.12 -1.18
C LYS A 118 -16.89 -15.39 -2.54
N ILE A 119 -16.40 -14.36 -3.24
CA ILE A 119 -15.74 -14.57 -4.53
C ILE A 119 -14.53 -15.52 -4.41
N PHE A 120 -13.89 -15.62 -3.23
CA PHE A 120 -12.71 -16.47 -3.00
C PHE A 120 -12.88 -17.60 -1.96
N ARG A 121 -14.12 -17.97 -1.60
CA ARG A 121 -14.36 -19.05 -0.62
C ARG A 121 -14.92 -20.32 -1.26
N THR A 122 -14.17 -21.42 -1.15
CA THR A 122 -14.74 -22.77 -1.28
C THR A 122 -15.32 -23.29 0.04
N PRO A 123 -16.38 -24.12 0.01
CA PRO A 123 -16.75 -24.94 1.16
C PRO A 123 -15.64 -25.99 1.42
N LYS A 124 -15.16 -26.06 2.68
CA LYS A 124 -14.21 -27.07 3.26
C LYS A 124 -12.72 -26.69 3.38
N VAL A 125 -12.31 -25.43 3.22
CA VAL A 125 -10.91 -25.04 3.45
C VAL A 125 -10.83 -23.99 4.56
N ALA A 126 -9.99 -24.25 5.57
CA ALA A 126 -9.76 -23.33 6.69
C ALA A 126 -9.28 -21.96 6.18
N TYR A 127 -9.51 -20.92 7.00
CA TYR A 127 -9.36 -19.46 6.78
C TYR A 127 -8.00 -18.97 6.20
N GLN A 128 -7.09 -19.84 5.77
CA GLN A 128 -5.72 -19.52 5.41
C GLN A 128 -5.35 -19.83 3.94
N ASN A 129 -6.28 -20.34 3.12
CA ASN A 129 -6.04 -20.58 1.69
C ASN A 129 -6.84 -19.55 0.86
N TYR A 130 -6.32 -18.34 0.75
CA TYR A 130 -6.99 -17.19 0.14
C TYR A 130 -7.14 -17.25 -1.39
N ASN A 131 -6.59 -18.29 -2.04
CA ASN A 131 -6.65 -18.47 -3.49
C ASN A 131 -7.32 -19.81 -3.87
N GLU A 132 -8.30 -20.33 -3.12
CA GLU A 132 -9.00 -21.57 -3.53
C GLU A 132 -10.46 -21.30 -3.95
N ARG A 133 -10.63 -21.33 -5.28
CA ARG A 133 -11.87 -21.32 -6.08
C ARG A 133 -12.70 -20.02 -6.06
N ALA A 134 -12.52 -19.24 -7.13
CA ALA A 134 -13.58 -18.45 -7.75
C ALA A 134 -13.95 -19.14 -9.06
N HIS A 135 -15.03 -19.92 -9.10
CA HIS A 135 -15.64 -20.33 -10.37
C HIS A 135 -16.45 -19.16 -10.89
N VAL A 136 -15.86 -18.10 -11.45
CA VAL A 136 -16.59 -17.09 -12.23
C VAL A 136 -15.65 -16.05 -12.86
N GLU A 137 -15.01 -16.42 -13.97
CA GLU A 137 -14.67 -15.40 -14.96
C GLU A 137 -15.98 -15.03 -15.69
N GLY A 138 -16.39 -13.76 -15.65
CA GLY A 138 -17.61 -13.26 -16.28
C GLY A 138 -18.66 -12.74 -15.29
N SER A 139 -19.20 -13.58 -14.39
CA SER A 139 -20.45 -13.19 -13.70
C SER A 139 -20.36 -11.93 -12.84
N TYR A 140 -19.24 -11.64 -12.16
CA TYR A 140 -19.18 -10.48 -11.24
C TYR A 140 -18.86 -9.18 -11.95
N SER A 141 -17.98 -9.19 -12.95
CA SER A 141 -17.78 -8.03 -13.82
C SER A 141 -19.05 -7.70 -14.60
N ASP A 142 -19.74 -8.72 -15.12
CA ASP A 142 -21.02 -8.55 -15.82
C ASP A 142 -22.10 -8.01 -14.87
N VAL A 143 -22.21 -8.55 -13.65
CA VAL A 143 -23.13 -8.05 -12.62
C VAL A 143 -22.81 -6.62 -12.22
N ALA A 144 -21.53 -6.27 -12.04
CA ALA A 144 -21.12 -4.90 -11.70
C ALA A 144 -21.51 -3.92 -12.82
N THR A 145 -21.34 -4.34 -14.08
CA THR A 145 -21.74 -3.58 -15.27
C THR A 145 -23.26 -3.42 -15.34
N GLU A 146 -24.02 -4.49 -15.10
CA GLU A 146 -25.49 -4.45 -15.08
C GLU A 146 -26.02 -3.53 -13.96
N LEU A 147 -25.46 -3.63 -12.76
CA LEU A 147 -25.80 -2.76 -11.64
C LEU A 147 -25.48 -1.29 -11.92
N TYR A 148 -24.34 -1.01 -12.56
CA TYR A 148 -23.99 0.34 -12.96
C TYR A 148 -24.92 0.88 -14.04
N ASN A 149 -25.29 0.07 -15.04
CA ASN A 149 -26.24 0.47 -16.08
C ASN A 149 -27.64 0.76 -15.50
N LEU A 150 -28.02 0.11 -14.41
CA LEU A 150 -29.31 0.33 -13.73
C LEU A 150 -29.29 1.54 -12.77
N ALA A 151 -28.23 1.68 -11.96
CA ALA A 151 -28.18 2.65 -10.86
C ALA A 151 -27.35 3.90 -11.18
N GLY A 152 -26.53 3.86 -12.24
CA GLY A 152 -25.56 4.90 -12.56
C GLY A 152 -24.56 5.14 -11.41
N PRO A 153 -24.19 6.42 -11.14
CA PRO A 153 -23.28 6.79 -10.06
C PRO A 153 -23.71 6.33 -8.66
N LYS A 154 -25.00 6.01 -8.45
CA LYS A 154 -25.52 5.47 -7.19
C LYS A 154 -24.90 4.12 -6.84
N PHE A 155 -24.47 3.33 -7.84
CA PHE A 155 -23.70 2.12 -7.58
C PHE A 155 -22.24 2.49 -7.28
N LEU A 156 -21.84 2.33 -6.01
CA LEU A 156 -20.49 2.60 -5.53
C LEU A 156 -19.52 1.49 -5.96
N GLY A 157 -19.98 0.27 -6.20
CA GLY A 157 -19.13 -0.84 -6.64
C GLY A 157 -19.13 -2.03 -5.68
N LEU A 158 -18.22 -2.96 -5.94
CA LEU A 158 -18.01 -4.14 -5.12
C LEU A 158 -17.10 -3.81 -3.93
N GLN A 159 -17.45 -4.29 -2.74
CA GLN A 159 -16.61 -4.15 -1.55
C GLN A 159 -15.32 -4.98 -1.66
N PHE A 160 -14.17 -4.32 -1.55
CA PHE A 160 -12.85 -4.95 -1.41
C PHE A 160 -12.32 -4.71 0.01
N GLY A 161 -12.43 -5.71 0.88
CA GLY A 161 -12.02 -5.51 2.27
C GLY A 161 -11.93 -6.72 3.19
N GLU A 162 -12.63 -7.81 2.93
CA GLU A 162 -12.32 -9.05 3.68
C GLU A 162 -11.11 -9.79 3.08
N SER A 163 -10.68 -9.36 1.89
CA SER A 163 -9.63 -9.93 1.05
C SER A 163 -8.35 -9.07 1.00
N ASP A 164 -8.32 -7.93 1.66
CA ASP A 164 -7.39 -6.82 1.44
C ASP A 164 -6.01 -7.01 2.12
N ALA A 165 -6.02 -7.42 3.39
CA ALA A 165 -4.84 -7.87 4.10
C ALA A 165 -4.51 -9.31 3.69
N SER A 166 -5.32 -9.99 2.85
CA SER A 166 -5.00 -11.35 2.42
C SER A 166 -3.67 -11.41 1.71
N TYR A 167 -3.36 -10.43 0.85
CA TYR A 167 -2.03 -10.30 0.24
C TYR A 167 -0.94 -10.12 1.31
N LEU A 168 -1.05 -9.10 2.16
CA LEU A 168 -0.09 -8.82 3.23
C LEU A 168 -0.03 -9.94 4.30
N ASN A 169 -1.04 -10.80 4.34
CA ASN A 169 -1.14 -11.94 5.25
C ASN A 169 -0.84 -13.26 4.51
N LEU A 170 -0.36 -13.24 3.28
CA LEU A 170 0.13 -14.44 2.63
C LEU A 170 1.34 -14.99 3.38
N SER A 171 1.45 -16.31 3.45
CA SER A 171 2.72 -16.96 3.81
C SER A 171 3.71 -16.76 2.64
N PRO A 172 5.03 -16.63 2.89
CA PRO A 172 6.03 -16.57 1.81
C PRO A 172 5.91 -17.71 0.81
N SER A 173 5.39 -18.87 1.22
CA SER A 173 5.12 -19.99 0.31
C SER A 173 4.09 -19.69 -0.79
N HIS A 174 3.45 -18.53 -0.78
CA HIS A 174 2.50 -18.09 -1.81
C HIS A 174 3.10 -17.06 -2.77
N ILE A 175 4.34 -16.61 -2.55
CA ILE A 175 5.05 -15.68 -3.44
C ILE A 175 6.48 -16.22 -3.54
N SER A 176 6.77 -16.94 -4.62
CA SER A 176 8.09 -17.53 -4.88
C SER A 176 8.57 -17.14 -6.29
N PRO A 177 9.80 -16.62 -6.43
CA PRO A 177 10.68 -16.16 -5.34
C PRO A 177 10.04 -15.00 -4.54
N MET A 178 10.40 -14.88 -3.26
CA MET A 178 9.90 -13.79 -2.41
C MET A 178 10.87 -12.62 -2.48
N SER A 179 10.47 -11.55 -3.16
CA SER A 179 11.29 -10.34 -3.23
C SER A 179 11.54 -9.73 -1.85
N ARG A 180 12.76 -9.26 -1.59
CA ARG A 180 13.04 -8.35 -0.45
C ARG A 180 13.32 -6.92 -0.88
N ASP A 181 13.06 -6.59 -2.14
CA ASP A 181 12.99 -5.22 -2.58
C ASP A 181 11.56 -4.68 -2.41
N HIS A 182 11.48 -3.45 -1.92
CA HIS A 182 10.24 -2.75 -1.66
C HIS A 182 9.44 -2.46 -2.94
N MET A 183 10.13 -2.08 -4.04
CA MET A 183 9.47 -1.79 -5.31
C MET A 183 8.91 -3.06 -5.94
N LEU A 184 9.67 -4.15 -5.93
CA LEU A 184 9.19 -5.46 -6.40
C LEU A 184 8.02 -5.99 -5.56
N GLN A 185 8.02 -5.82 -4.23
CA GLN A 185 6.87 -6.13 -3.38
C GLN A 185 5.62 -5.31 -3.74
N TYR A 186 5.81 -4.05 -4.16
CA TYR A 186 4.73 -3.23 -4.70
C TYR A 186 4.23 -3.77 -6.06
N MET A 187 5.11 -4.15 -6.99
CA MET A 187 4.71 -4.73 -8.29
C MET A 187 3.88 -6.01 -8.09
N ASP A 188 4.31 -6.82 -7.14
CA ASP A 188 3.63 -8.01 -6.66
C ASP A 188 2.23 -7.69 -6.10
N TYR A 189 2.13 -6.67 -5.24
CA TYR A 189 0.83 -6.18 -4.76
C TYR A 189 -0.07 -5.65 -5.88
N GLN A 190 0.49 -4.91 -6.83
CA GLN A 190 -0.21 -4.35 -7.97
C GLN A 190 -0.82 -5.45 -8.86
N ARG A 191 -0.06 -6.52 -9.14
CA ARG A 191 -0.55 -7.68 -9.91
C ARG A 191 -1.74 -8.37 -9.23
N TYR A 192 -1.68 -8.54 -7.92
CA TYR A 192 -2.81 -9.08 -7.14
C TYR A 192 -4.07 -8.24 -7.30
N PHE A 193 -3.94 -6.93 -7.15
CA PHE A 193 -5.09 -6.04 -7.19
C PHE A 193 -5.65 -5.85 -8.60
N GLU A 194 -4.79 -5.81 -9.63
CA GLU A 194 -5.23 -5.79 -11.02
C GLU A 194 -6.05 -7.04 -11.35
N TYR A 195 -5.60 -8.21 -10.93
CA TYR A 195 -6.37 -9.45 -11.07
C TYR A 195 -7.73 -9.32 -10.38
N TYR A 196 -7.78 -8.84 -9.14
CA TYR A 196 -9.05 -8.63 -8.45
C TYR A 196 -9.97 -7.65 -9.20
N GLY A 197 -9.46 -6.47 -9.56
CA GLY A 197 -10.19 -5.41 -10.24
C GLY A 197 -10.82 -5.89 -11.54
N ASN A 198 -10.05 -6.59 -12.38
CA ASN A 198 -10.52 -7.13 -13.65
C ASN A 198 -11.66 -8.14 -13.49
N ASN A 199 -11.70 -8.89 -12.38
CA ASN A 199 -12.78 -9.86 -12.12
C ASN A 199 -14.07 -9.23 -11.56
N VAL A 200 -14.01 -7.96 -11.13
CA VAL A 200 -15.14 -7.28 -10.46
C VAL A 200 -15.58 -6.00 -11.18
N GLY A 201 -15.16 -5.84 -12.44
CA GLY A 201 -15.55 -4.71 -13.28
C GLY A 201 -14.85 -3.38 -12.95
N ASN A 202 -13.69 -3.43 -12.28
CA ASN A 202 -12.86 -2.24 -11.98
C ASN A 202 -13.62 -1.08 -11.31
N ARG A 203 -14.61 -1.41 -10.48
CA ARG A 203 -15.39 -0.47 -9.68
C ARG A 203 -15.52 -0.96 -8.25
N VAL A 204 -14.72 -0.39 -7.37
CA VAL A 204 -14.46 -0.95 -6.04
C VAL A 204 -14.75 0.06 -4.94
N VAL A 205 -15.46 -0.39 -3.91
CA VAL A 205 -15.50 0.27 -2.61
C VAL A 205 -14.38 -0.30 -1.77
N LEU A 206 -13.35 0.50 -1.51
CA LEU A 206 -12.25 0.06 -0.66
C LEU A 206 -12.73 0.01 0.78
N HIS A 207 -12.44 -1.10 1.43
CA HIS A 207 -12.77 -1.34 2.83
C HIS A 207 -11.51 -1.93 3.46
N VAL A 208 -10.49 -1.09 3.63
CA VAL A 208 -9.11 -1.52 3.89
C VAL A 208 -8.92 -1.75 5.39
N ASN A 209 -8.04 -2.66 5.82
CA ASN A 209 -7.68 -3.06 7.20
C ASN A 209 -6.25 -2.68 7.62
N GLU A 210 -5.45 -2.16 6.70
CA GLU A 210 -4.00 -1.91 6.80
C GLU A 210 -3.63 -0.63 6.02
N GLY A 211 -2.39 -0.14 6.17
CA GLY A 211 -1.90 1.11 5.57
C GLY A 211 -1.78 1.16 4.04
N THR A 212 -2.43 0.27 3.29
CA THR A 212 -2.28 0.15 1.82
C THR A 212 -3.25 0.98 0.99
N SER A 213 -4.03 1.88 1.63
CA SER A 213 -5.03 2.70 0.95
C SER A 213 -4.47 3.52 -0.22
N HIS A 214 -3.23 4.03 -0.09
CA HIS A 214 -2.55 4.83 -1.12
C HIS A 214 -2.44 4.09 -2.46
N TYR A 215 -1.92 2.87 -2.45
CA TYR A 215 -1.73 2.05 -3.64
C TYR A 215 -3.05 1.77 -4.37
N LEU A 216 -4.09 1.44 -3.59
CA LEU A 216 -5.41 1.08 -4.13
C LEU A 216 -6.15 2.29 -4.71
N MET A 217 -6.03 3.45 -4.07
CA MET A 217 -6.67 4.70 -4.54
C MET A 217 -5.98 5.28 -5.77
N LYS A 218 -4.64 5.18 -5.83
CA LYS A 218 -3.83 5.51 -7.02
C LYS A 218 -4.23 4.72 -8.25
N GLU A 219 -4.65 3.47 -8.05
CA GLU A 219 -5.01 2.62 -9.17
C GLU A 219 -6.24 3.13 -9.94
N GLY A 220 -7.04 4.01 -9.35
CA GLY A 220 -8.11 4.71 -10.07
C GLY A 220 -9.44 3.95 -10.10
N ILE A 221 -9.53 2.76 -9.51
CA ILE A 221 -10.75 1.93 -9.51
C ILE A 221 -11.60 2.07 -8.24
N ALA A 222 -11.08 2.79 -7.24
CA ALA A 222 -11.77 3.08 -5.99
C ALA A 222 -12.80 4.22 -6.17
N THR A 223 -14.02 4.03 -5.67
CA THR A 223 -15.07 5.06 -5.67
C THR A 223 -15.19 5.79 -4.32
N ILE A 224 -14.92 5.07 -3.23
CA ILE A 224 -14.88 5.55 -1.84
C ILE A 224 -13.90 4.68 -1.06
N GLY A 225 -13.22 5.28 -0.09
CA GLY A 225 -12.30 4.60 0.83
C GLY A 225 -12.87 4.49 2.23
N GLU A 226 -12.99 3.28 2.75
CA GLU A 226 -13.50 3.05 4.10
C GLU A 226 -12.44 2.43 5.00
N ALA A 227 -12.30 3.00 6.21
CA ALA A 227 -11.46 2.43 7.24
C ALA A 227 -12.20 1.26 7.89
N GLN A 228 -11.72 0.06 7.66
CA GLN A 228 -12.22 -1.11 8.34
C GLN A 228 -11.66 -1.14 9.78
N THR A 229 -12.54 -0.87 10.75
CA THR A 229 -12.24 -0.79 12.18
C THR A 229 -12.74 -2.07 12.86
N PHE A 230 -11.86 -3.07 12.90
CA PHE A 230 -12.15 -4.41 13.39
C PHE A 230 -11.44 -4.69 14.70
N TYR A 231 -12.13 -5.41 15.57
CA TYR A 231 -11.56 -5.92 16.81
C TYR A 231 -10.55 -7.07 16.62
N ARG A 232 -10.64 -7.76 15.48
CA ARG A 232 -9.59 -8.70 15.03
C ARG A 232 -8.43 -7.98 14.32
N GLY A 233 -8.54 -6.67 14.11
CA GLY A 233 -7.62 -5.86 13.32
C GLY A 233 -6.23 -5.80 13.94
N LYS A 234 -5.22 -5.69 13.08
CA LYS A 234 -3.82 -5.52 13.48
C LYS A 234 -3.45 -4.04 13.70
N VAL A 235 -4.36 -3.13 13.36
CA VAL A 235 -4.11 -1.68 13.25
C VAL A 235 -5.07 -0.92 14.15
N ASN A 236 -4.54 0.08 14.87
CA ASN A 236 -5.36 0.98 15.67
C ASN A 236 -6.22 1.85 14.72
N PRO A 237 -7.53 1.99 14.96
CA PRO A 237 -8.41 2.83 14.15
C PRO A 237 -7.90 4.23 13.84
N LEU A 238 -7.27 4.93 14.80
CA LEU A 238 -6.75 6.29 14.57
C LEU A 238 -5.58 6.25 13.59
N VAL A 239 -4.60 5.37 13.83
CA VAL A 239 -3.45 5.14 12.93
C VAL A 239 -3.91 4.73 11.54
N HIS A 240 -4.96 3.93 11.44
CA HIS A 240 -5.53 3.56 10.15
C HIS A 240 -6.11 4.76 9.39
N TYR A 241 -6.80 5.67 10.09
CA TYR A 241 -7.27 6.90 9.47
C TYR A 241 -6.13 7.83 9.04
N VAL A 242 -4.97 7.82 9.69
CA VAL A 242 -3.78 8.58 9.23
C VAL A 242 -3.44 8.22 7.77
N PHE A 243 -3.43 6.92 7.44
CA PHE A 243 -3.19 6.47 6.05
C PHE A 243 -4.36 6.77 5.12
N LEU A 244 -5.58 6.51 5.58
CA LEU A 244 -6.76 6.66 4.73
C LEU A 244 -7.05 8.14 4.39
N ARG A 245 -6.93 9.05 5.37
CA ARG A 245 -7.09 10.50 5.20
C ARG A 245 -6.01 11.07 4.28
N GLY A 246 -4.76 10.65 4.47
CA GLY A 246 -3.66 11.03 3.59
C GLY A 246 -3.88 10.59 2.15
N ALA A 247 -4.25 9.32 1.94
CA ALA A 247 -4.59 8.80 0.61
C ALA A 247 -5.79 9.53 -0.02
N SER A 248 -6.81 9.85 0.78
CA SER A 248 -7.98 10.64 0.35
C SER A 248 -7.60 12.02 -0.16
N LYS A 249 -6.72 12.73 0.55
CA LYS A 249 -6.22 14.05 0.16
C LYS A 249 -5.24 14.01 -1.01
N GLN A 250 -4.52 12.90 -1.19
CA GLN A 250 -3.57 12.74 -2.29
C GLN A 250 -4.28 12.38 -3.61
N TYR A 251 -5.30 11.53 -3.57
CA TYR A 251 -5.93 10.96 -4.78
C TYR A 251 -7.38 11.40 -5.04
N GLY A 252 -7.93 12.27 -4.18
CA GLY A 252 -9.28 12.83 -4.36
C GLY A 252 -10.41 11.82 -4.15
N ILE A 253 -10.39 11.09 -3.04
CA ILE A 253 -11.41 10.05 -2.73
C ILE A 253 -12.12 10.36 -1.42
N LEU A 254 -13.44 10.19 -1.35
CA LEU A 254 -14.18 10.38 -0.10
C LEU A 254 -13.92 9.25 0.90
N LEU A 255 -14.07 9.59 2.18
CA LEU A 255 -13.82 8.71 3.31
C LEU A 255 -15.11 8.08 3.84
N GLY A 256 -15.00 6.88 4.41
CA GLY A 256 -16.04 6.25 5.20
C GLY A 256 -15.48 5.31 6.25
N MET A 257 -16.38 4.61 6.94
CA MET A 257 -16.03 3.67 8.00
C MET A 257 -16.70 2.33 7.81
N GLY A 258 -15.98 1.27 8.20
CA GLY A 258 -16.49 -0.07 8.33
C GLY A 258 -16.27 -0.62 9.72
N PHE A 259 -17.29 -0.63 10.58
CA PHE A 259 -17.16 -1.17 11.93
C PHE A 259 -17.65 -2.61 12.04
N SER A 260 -16.80 -3.50 12.53
CA SER A 260 -17.21 -4.85 12.93
C SER A 260 -16.91 -5.11 14.40
N GLY A 261 -17.97 -5.27 15.18
CA GLY A 261 -17.86 -5.66 16.59
C GLY A 261 -17.57 -7.15 16.81
N THR A 262 -17.21 -7.90 15.76
CA THR A 262 -16.95 -9.35 15.85
C THR A 262 -15.63 -9.63 16.58
N THR A 263 -15.73 -10.22 17.77
CA THR A 263 -14.55 -10.76 18.47
C THR A 263 -14.15 -12.13 17.89
N PRO A 264 -12.95 -12.68 18.18
CA PRO A 264 -12.64 -14.10 17.94
C PRO A 264 -13.75 -15.02 18.48
N HIS A 265 -14.32 -14.62 19.61
CA HIS A 265 -15.46 -15.23 20.28
C HIS A 265 -16.80 -14.58 19.90
N GLY A 266 -16.99 -14.18 18.64
CA GLY A 266 -18.29 -13.83 18.07
C GLY A 266 -18.88 -12.48 18.43
N ASN A 267 -19.93 -12.14 17.67
CA ASN A 267 -20.82 -11.01 17.86
C ASN A 267 -22.18 -11.47 17.32
N MET A 268 -22.80 -12.40 18.03
CA MET A 268 -24.14 -12.84 17.69
C MET A 268 -25.17 -12.09 18.52
N GLY A 269 -25.13 -10.75 18.41
CA GLY A 269 -26.22 -9.86 18.78
C GLY A 269 -26.62 -9.85 20.26
N PHE A 270 -27.39 -8.83 20.61
CA PHE A 270 -28.16 -8.83 21.85
C PHE A 270 -29.22 -9.94 21.75
N LEU A 271 -28.92 -11.14 22.23
CA LEU A 271 -29.91 -12.22 22.30
C LEU A 271 -30.94 -11.91 23.38
N SER A 272 -32.20 -12.28 23.14
CA SER A 272 -33.22 -12.32 24.17
C SER A 272 -32.85 -13.34 25.25
N GLU A 273 -33.33 -13.13 26.48
CA GLU A 273 -33.14 -14.06 27.59
C GLU A 273 -33.65 -15.47 27.25
N GLU A 274 -34.72 -15.56 26.46
CA GLU A 274 -35.27 -16.81 25.92
C GLU A 274 -34.30 -17.55 24.98
N ASN A 275 -33.58 -16.86 24.10
CA ASN A 275 -32.57 -17.46 23.22
C ASN A 275 -31.33 -17.91 24.00
N LYS A 276 -30.94 -17.17 25.06
CA LYS A 276 -29.89 -17.61 25.99
C LYS A 276 -30.32 -18.86 26.75
N ASN A 277 -31.57 -18.92 27.22
CA ASN A 277 -32.13 -20.08 27.90
C ASN A 277 -32.21 -21.30 26.97
N TRP A 278 -32.60 -21.12 25.70
CA TRP A 278 -32.52 -22.19 24.71
C TRP A 278 -31.08 -22.68 24.50
N ALA A 279 -30.12 -21.76 24.33
CA ALA A 279 -28.72 -22.11 24.15
C ALA A 279 -28.16 -22.87 25.37
N LYS A 280 -28.48 -22.39 26.58
CA LYS A 280 -28.20 -23.06 27.86
C LYS A 280 -28.80 -24.46 27.91
N HIS A 281 -30.06 -24.62 27.52
CA HIS A 281 -30.74 -25.91 27.49
C HIS A 281 -30.08 -26.89 26.51
N GLU A 282 -29.71 -26.44 25.30
CA GLU A 282 -29.00 -27.28 24.33
C GLU A 282 -27.59 -27.67 24.80
N ILE A 283 -26.89 -26.80 25.54
CA ILE A 283 -25.61 -27.13 26.18
C ILE A 283 -25.83 -28.21 27.24
N ILE A 284 -26.76 -28.01 28.17
CA ILE A 284 -27.07 -29.00 29.22
C ILE A 284 -27.52 -30.33 28.60
N LYS A 285 -28.29 -30.30 27.51
CA LYS A 285 -28.75 -31.50 26.81
C LYS A 285 -27.59 -32.30 26.18
N GLU A 286 -26.60 -31.61 25.62
CA GLU A 286 -25.45 -32.26 24.98
C GLU A 286 -24.41 -32.73 26.02
N TYR A 287 -24.19 -31.95 27.08
CA TYR A 287 -23.09 -32.15 28.04
C TYR A 287 -23.53 -32.64 29.42
N GLY A 288 -24.83 -32.80 29.68
CA GLY A 288 -25.40 -33.15 30.98
C GLY A 288 -25.46 -31.98 31.98
N GLU A 289 -24.62 -30.97 31.81
CA GLU A 289 -24.51 -29.81 32.68
C GLU A 289 -24.15 -28.53 31.89
N LEU A 290 -24.19 -27.38 32.57
CA LEU A 290 -23.68 -26.14 32.01
C LEU A 290 -22.16 -26.11 32.16
N ILE A 291 -21.45 -26.34 31.07
CA ILE A 291 -19.99 -26.31 31.06
C ILE A 291 -19.46 -24.85 31.14
N PRO A 292 -18.24 -24.61 31.66
CA PRO A 292 -17.57 -23.32 31.52
C PRO A 292 -17.21 -23.01 30.06
N ASP A 293 -16.96 -21.73 29.75
CA ASP A 293 -16.58 -21.24 28.40
C ASP A 293 -15.39 -22.06 27.84
N PRO A 294 -15.59 -22.89 26.81
CA PRO A 294 -14.59 -23.87 26.42
C PRO A 294 -13.44 -23.23 25.64
N LYS A 295 -12.19 -23.59 25.96
CA LYS A 295 -11.00 -23.15 25.20
C LYS A 295 -11.04 -23.56 23.72
N SER A 296 -11.81 -24.59 23.38
CA SER A 296 -12.04 -25.05 22.01
C SER A 296 -13.49 -25.48 21.82
N TYR A 297 -14.17 -24.96 20.79
CA TYR A 297 -15.55 -25.29 20.49
C TYR A 297 -15.67 -26.70 19.84
N PRO A 298 -16.74 -27.45 20.10
CA PRO A 298 -16.96 -28.79 19.58
C PRO A 298 -17.16 -28.82 18.07
N THR A 299 -16.98 -30.01 17.49
CA THR A 299 -17.08 -30.24 16.03
C THR A 299 -18.52 -30.40 15.54
N THR A 300 -19.49 -30.69 16.42
CA THR A 300 -20.89 -30.83 16.01
C THR A 300 -21.50 -29.45 15.77
N ALA A 301 -22.10 -29.23 14.60
CA ALA A 301 -22.63 -27.93 14.20
C ALA A 301 -23.70 -27.37 15.17
N LYS A 302 -24.40 -28.26 15.90
CA LYS A 302 -25.46 -27.92 16.85
C LYS A 302 -24.90 -27.48 18.21
N ALA A 303 -24.00 -28.26 18.82
CA ALA A 303 -23.34 -27.87 20.08
C ALA A 303 -22.44 -26.64 19.87
N TYR A 304 -21.73 -26.58 18.74
CA TYR A 304 -20.97 -25.40 18.32
C TYR A 304 -21.85 -24.15 18.32
N LYS A 305 -23.04 -24.23 17.70
CA LYS A 305 -23.98 -23.11 17.63
C LYS A 305 -24.56 -22.72 18.99
N ALA A 306 -24.90 -23.68 19.84
CA ALA A 306 -25.45 -23.42 21.18
C ALA A 306 -24.40 -22.77 22.10
N LEU A 307 -23.18 -23.31 22.16
CA LEU A 307 -22.07 -22.72 22.91
C LEU A 307 -21.74 -21.32 22.39
N ARG A 308 -21.73 -21.14 21.06
CA ARG A 308 -21.56 -19.82 20.46
C ARG A 308 -22.66 -18.86 20.93
N MET A 309 -23.93 -19.25 20.82
CA MET A 309 -25.05 -18.40 21.25
C MET A 309 -25.03 -18.08 22.74
N TYR A 310 -24.56 -19.00 23.60
CA TYR A 310 -24.56 -18.77 25.04
C TYR A 310 -23.40 -17.88 25.49
N PHE A 311 -22.18 -18.16 25.03
CA PHE A 311 -20.97 -17.45 25.48
C PHE A 311 -20.62 -16.20 24.66
N GLN A 312 -21.10 -16.10 23.41
CA GLN A 312 -20.68 -15.07 22.43
C GLN A 312 -21.75 -14.01 22.12
N SER A 313 -22.86 -13.99 22.88
CA SER A 313 -24.02 -13.14 22.63
C SER A 313 -24.57 -12.43 23.88
N SER A 314 -23.84 -12.46 24.99
CA SER A 314 -24.22 -11.65 26.14
C SER A 314 -23.85 -10.19 25.90
N SER A 315 -24.62 -9.27 26.49
CA SER A 315 -24.47 -7.83 26.30
C SER A 315 -23.11 -7.30 26.77
N ASP A 316 -22.45 -8.00 27.70
CA ASP A 316 -21.10 -7.74 28.20
C ASP A 316 -19.99 -8.44 27.39
N ARG A 317 -20.29 -9.18 26.31
CA ARG A 317 -19.29 -9.87 25.46
C ARG A 317 -19.25 -9.21 24.08
N GLY A 318 -18.07 -8.80 23.63
CA GLY A 318 -17.91 -8.15 22.32
C GLY A 318 -17.12 -6.84 22.40
N SER A 319 -17.12 -6.08 21.29
CA SER A 319 -16.69 -4.68 21.33
C SER A 319 -17.67 -3.84 22.15
N SER A 320 -17.16 -3.00 23.06
CA SER A 320 -18.02 -2.15 23.89
C SER A 320 -18.74 -1.07 23.06
N LEU A 321 -19.95 -0.71 23.48
CA LEU A 321 -20.70 0.37 22.81
C LEU A 321 -20.00 1.72 22.97
N SER A 322 -19.20 1.93 24.02
CA SER A 322 -18.35 3.13 24.15
C SER A 322 -17.39 3.28 22.98
N LEU A 323 -16.63 2.22 22.64
CA LEU A 323 -15.66 2.29 21.55
C LEU A 323 -16.38 2.57 20.23
N PHE A 324 -17.49 1.87 19.98
CA PHE A 324 -18.31 2.10 18.80
C PHE A 324 -18.80 3.55 18.74
N ARG A 325 -19.35 4.08 19.83
CA ARG A 325 -19.80 5.46 19.94
C ARG A 325 -18.69 6.46 19.62
N ARG A 326 -17.52 6.34 20.25
CA ARG A 326 -16.36 7.22 20.00
C ARG A 326 -15.90 7.17 18.54
N LEU A 327 -15.85 5.98 17.93
CA LEU A 327 -15.45 5.82 16.53
C LEU A 327 -16.47 6.39 15.54
N ILE A 328 -17.78 6.27 15.80
CA ILE A 328 -18.81 6.87 14.93
C ILE A 328 -18.69 8.39 14.90
N TYR A 329 -18.54 9.03 16.06
CA TYR A 329 -18.35 10.48 16.11
C TYR A 329 -16.99 10.89 15.54
N SER A 330 -15.95 10.08 15.68
CA SER A 330 -14.66 10.32 15.01
C SER A 330 -14.82 10.31 13.48
N ASN A 331 -15.52 9.32 12.91
CA ASN A 331 -15.81 9.28 11.48
C ASN A 331 -16.61 10.50 10.99
N TYR A 332 -17.60 10.94 11.77
CA TYR A 332 -18.32 12.20 11.50
C TYR A 332 -17.34 13.39 11.47
N MET A 333 -16.48 13.53 12.48
CA MET A 333 -15.49 14.60 12.56
C MET A 333 -14.42 14.52 11.46
N TYR A 334 -14.03 13.34 10.99
CA TYR A 334 -13.13 13.20 9.83
C TYR A 334 -13.79 13.50 8.48
N ASN A 335 -15.03 13.99 8.49
CA ASN A 335 -15.84 14.24 7.31
C ASN A 335 -16.19 12.95 6.51
N GLY A 336 -16.29 11.80 7.18
CA GLY A 336 -16.72 10.54 6.57
C GLY A 336 -18.15 10.63 6.02
N VAL A 337 -18.38 10.09 4.82
CA VAL A 337 -19.68 10.17 4.13
C VAL A 337 -20.54 8.91 4.27
N VAL A 338 -19.93 7.78 4.63
CA VAL A 338 -20.64 6.52 4.90
C VAL A 338 -20.10 5.86 6.16
N MET A 339 -21.01 5.28 6.94
CA MET A 339 -20.70 4.41 8.05
C MET A 339 -21.40 3.07 7.86
N ASN A 340 -20.58 2.02 7.72
CA ASN A 340 -21.00 0.63 7.67
C ASN A 340 -20.80 0.00 9.05
N TYR A 341 -21.73 -0.86 9.46
CA TYR A 341 -21.66 -1.55 10.74
C TYR A 341 -22.21 -2.97 10.66
N GLU A 342 -21.57 -3.89 11.36
CA GLU A 342 -21.94 -5.32 11.39
C GLU A 342 -22.62 -5.75 12.70
N PHE A 343 -23.27 -4.82 13.41
CA PHE A 343 -24.02 -5.14 14.63
C PHE A 343 -25.43 -5.71 14.37
N GLY A 344 -25.95 -6.44 15.35
CA GLY A 344 -27.37 -6.77 15.43
C GLY A 344 -28.18 -5.54 15.80
N ALA A 345 -28.60 -4.73 14.82
CA ALA A 345 -29.36 -3.50 15.04
C ALA A 345 -30.77 -3.73 15.64
N TYR A 346 -31.27 -4.96 15.55
CA TYR A 346 -32.53 -5.39 16.14
C TYR A 346 -32.31 -6.60 17.06
N TYR A 347 -33.17 -6.74 18.06
CA TYR A 347 -33.37 -7.99 18.77
C TYR A 347 -34.08 -9.00 17.85
N ASP A 348 -33.62 -10.26 17.84
CA ASP A 348 -34.40 -11.36 17.28
C ASP A 348 -35.47 -11.73 18.32
N LYS A 349 -36.64 -11.06 18.27
CA LYS A 349 -37.75 -11.37 19.18
C LYS A 349 -38.40 -12.70 18.74
N ASN A 350 -38.30 -13.66 19.65
CA ASN A 350 -39.09 -14.88 19.77
C ASN A 350 -39.01 -15.80 18.56
N ARG A 351 -38.29 -16.91 18.69
CA ARG A 351 -38.54 -18.06 17.84
C ARG A 351 -39.63 -18.90 18.48
N VAL A 352 -40.88 -18.72 18.05
CA VAL A 352 -41.99 -19.58 18.47
C VAL A 352 -41.86 -20.92 17.76
N ALA A 353 -42.11 -22.04 18.42
CA ALA A 353 -42.20 -23.32 17.73
C ALA A 353 -43.29 -23.26 16.64
N ASP A 354 -42.99 -23.67 15.41
CA ASP A 354 -44.02 -24.04 14.46
C ASP A 354 -44.79 -25.26 15.00
N LYS A 355 -45.84 -25.65 14.28
CA LYS A 355 -46.65 -26.84 14.56
C LYS A 355 -45.85 -28.16 14.72
N ASN A 356 -44.56 -28.17 14.36
CA ASN A 356 -43.65 -29.30 14.47
C ASN A 356 -42.52 -29.08 15.50
N GLY A 357 -42.63 -28.07 16.38
CA GLY A 357 -41.60 -27.78 17.38
C GLY A 357 -40.40 -26.99 16.85
N LYS A 358 -40.41 -26.53 15.58
CA LYS A 358 -39.27 -25.88 14.96
C LYS A 358 -39.30 -24.37 15.23
N PRO A 359 -38.24 -23.76 15.78
CA PRO A 359 -38.29 -22.34 16.14
C PRO A 359 -38.40 -21.41 14.91
N VAL A 360 -39.48 -20.62 14.79
CA VAL A 360 -39.75 -19.59 13.75
C VAL A 360 -39.90 -18.19 14.35
N ALA A 361 -39.28 -17.18 13.74
CA ALA A 361 -39.23 -15.80 14.24
C ALA A 361 -40.61 -15.09 14.23
N LYS A 362 -40.94 -14.32 15.28
CA LYS A 362 -42.11 -13.44 15.36
C LYS A 362 -41.83 -12.10 14.65
N LYS A 363 -42.88 -11.42 14.13
CA LYS A 363 -42.77 -10.24 13.24
C LYS A 363 -42.35 -8.91 13.88
N GLU A 364 -42.33 -8.76 15.21
CA GLU A 364 -42.04 -7.47 15.87
C GLU A 364 -40.55 -7.28 16.18
N LYS A 365 -39.85 -6.45 15.40
CA LYS A 365 -38.44 -6.12 15.60
C LYS A 365 -38.30 -4.93 16.57
N LYS A 366 -37.67 -5.10 17.75
CA LYS A 366 -37.24 -3.98 18.64
C LYS A 366 -35.79 -3.62 18.33
N LEU A 367 -35.43 -2.33 18.34
CA LEU A 367 -34.03 -1.90 18.21
C LEU A 367 -33.18 -2.38 19.38
N SER A 368 -31.98 -2.90 19.09
CA SER A 368 -30.95 -3.17 20.10
C SER A 368 -30.29 -1.87 20.56
N PRO A 369 -29.50 -1.87 21.65
CA PRO A 369 -28.75 -0.68 22.07
C PRO A 369 -27.85 -0.11 20.98
N ALA A 370 -27.15 -0.97 20.23
CA ALA A 370 -26.36 -0.52 19.08
C ALA A 370 -27.24 0.10 17.98
N GLY A 371 -28.44 -0.45 17.72
CA GLY A 371 -29.39 0.10 16.77
C GLY A 371 -30.00 1.44 17.23
N GLN A 372 -30.26 1.58 18.53
CA GLN A 372 -30.70 2.85 19.12
C GLN A 372 -29.61 3.91 19.01
N LEU A 373 -28.35 3.56 19.33
CA LEU A 373 -27.20 4.46 19.17
C LEU A 373 -27.08 4.94 17.72
N VAL A 374 -27.11 4.04 16.74
CA VAL A 374 -27.04 4.41 15.31
C VAL A 374 -28.20 5.33 14.91
N LYS A 375 -29.42 5.08 15.41
CA LYS A 375 -30.56 5.99 15.20
C LYS A 375 -30.29 7.38 15.79
N SER A 376 -29.86 7.45 17.05
CA SER A 376 -29.57 8.71 17.75
C SER A 376 -28.47 9.53 17.06
N VAL A 377 -27.43 8.86 16.54
CA VAL A 377 -26.39 9.54 15.75
C VAL A 377 -26.96 10.02 14.40
N GLY A 378 -27.80 9.23 13.73
CA GLY A 378 -28.51 9.66 12.52
C GLY A 378 -29.29 10.97 12.74
N GLU A 379 -30.09 11.03 13.80
CA GLU A 379 -30.84 12.23 14.18
C GLU A 379 -29.93 13.42 14.57
N PHE A 380 -28.75 13.14 15.14
CA PHE A 380 -27.73 14.16 15.41
C PHE A 380 -27.14 14.71 14.11
N VAL A 381 -26.74 13.84 13.17
CA VAL A 381 -26.19 14.23 11.86
C VAL A 381 -27.22 14.99 11.04
N ASP A 382 -28.50 14.67 11.13
CA ASP A 382 -29.55 15.43 10.44
C ASP A 382 -29.65 16.88 10.95
N LYS A 383 -29.45 17.11 12.25
CA LYS A 383 -29.46 18.45 12.86
C LYS A 383 -28.12 19.18 12.69
N HIS A 384 -27.04 18.42 12.62
CA HIS A 384 -25.67 18.91 12.52
C HIS A 384 -24.96 18.15 11.39
N PRO A 385 -25.30 18.43 10.11
CA PRO A 385 -24.78 17.66 8.98
C PRO A 385 -23.30 17.95 8.69
N ASP A 386 -22.82 19.13 9.09
CA ASP A 386 -21.48 19.60 8.78
C ASP A 386 -20.66 19.93 10.05
N PRO A 387 -19.62 19.15 10.39
CA PRO A 387 -18.69 19.50 11.45
C PRO A 387 -17.66 20.57 11.04
N GLY A 388 -17.57 20.95 9.77
CA GLY A 388 -16.47 21.76 9.21
C GLY A 388 -15.34 20.87 8.67
N ALA A 389 -14.33 21.45 8.01
CA ALA A 389 -13.20 20.70 7.47
C ALA A 389 -12.22 20.28 8.58
N HIS A 390 -11.84 19.00 8.62
CA HIS A 390 -10.86 18.47 9.56
C HIS A 390 -9.47 19.05 9.32
N ILE A 391 -8.80 19.53 10.38
CA ILE A 391 -7.49 20.20 10.33
C ILE A 391 -6.39 19.21 10.70
N THR A 392 -5.49 18.90 9.75
CA THR A 392 -4.31 18.05 9.96
C THR A 392 -3.04 18.71 9.39
N PRO A 393 -2.41 19.63 10.14
CA PRO A 393 -1.26 20.39 9.67
C PRO A 393 0.04 19.57 9.59
N ILE A 394 0.04 18.32 10.04
CA ILE A 394 1.24 17.47 10.11
C ILE A 394 1.12 16.34 9.08
N ALA A 395 2.18 16.11 8.31
CA ALA A 395 2.34 14.97 7.43
C ALA A 395 3.52 14.09 7.86
N PHE A 396 3.27 12.78 7.93
CA PHE A 396 4.35 11.78 7.83
C PHE A 396 4.61 11.51 6.35
N TYR A 397 5.77 11.94 5.87
CA TYR A 397 6.18 11.78 4.48
C TYR A 397 6.96 10.50 4.32
N MET A 398 6.41 9.55 3.58
CA MET A 398 6.95 8.20 3.47
C MET A 398 7.27 7.87 2.01
N ASP A 399 8.30 7.07 1.77
CA ASP A 399 8.63 6.58 0.42
C ASP A 399 7.44 5.82 -0.18
N PHE A 400 7.11 6.01 -1.46
CA PHE A 400 5.97 5.32 -2.08
C PHE A 400 6.05 3.80 -1.95
N TYR A 401 7.24 3.19 -2.03
CA TYR A 401 7.41 1.74 -1.99
C TYR A 401 7.54 1.17 -0.57
N ASN A 402 7.42 2.00 0.47
CA ASN A 402 7.65 1.61 1.87
C ASN A 402 6.89 0.34 2.32
N GLY A 403 5.61 0.17 1.95
CA GLY A 403 4.81 -0.98 2.38
C GLY A 403 4.66 -1.13 3.90
N TRP A 404 4.96 -0.09 4.67
CA TRP A 404 4.89 -0.09 6.11
C TRP A 404 3.47 -0.42 6.56
N ARG A 405 3.40 -1.23 7.60
CA ARG A 405 2.17 -1.64 8.29
C ARG A 405 2.50 -1.77 9.76
N THR A 406 1.50 -1.77 10.63
CA THR A 406 1.74 -1.86 12.08
C THR A 406 2.36 -3.21 12.47
N PRO A 407 3.05 -3.28 13.63
CA PRO A 407 3.56 -4.54 14.16
C PRO A 407 2.47 -5.61 14.28
N ASN A 408 2.78 -6.83 13.83
CA ASN A 408 1.81 -7.91 13.77
C ASN A 408 1.84 -8.74 15.06
N THR A 409 1.04 -8.34 16.02
CA THR A 409 0.94 -8.98 17.36
C THR A 409 0.61 -10.47 17.30
N LYS A 410 -0.18 -10.91 16.31
CA LYS A 410 -0.59 -12.32 16.16
C LYS A 410 0.52 -13.21 15.65
N ARG A 411 1.36 -12.69 14.75
CA ARG A 411 2.54 -13.42 14.25
C ARG A 411 3.80 -13.14 15.06
N LYS A 412 3.76 -12.14 15.94
CA LYS A 412 4.90 -11.66 16.70
C LYS A 412 6.03 -11.18 15.77
N GLU A 413 5.67 -10.35 14.79
CA GLU A 413 6.58 -9.93 13.71
C GLU A 413 6.54 -8.40 13.49
N PHE A 414 7.72 -7.82 13.22
CA PHE A 414 7.90 -6.46 12.72
C PHE A 414 8.26 -6.53 11.23
N THR A 415 7.26 -6.35 10.36
CA THR A 415 7.44 -6.53 8.91
C THR A 415 6.68 -5.48 8.10
N SER A 416 7.32 -4.95 7.06
CA SER A 416 6.68 -4.25 5.95
C SER A 416 6.19 -5.27 4.90
N TRP A 417 5.25 -4.85 4.06
CA TRP A 417 4.60 -5.68 3.07
C TRP A 417 4.10 -7.01 3.68
N THR A 418 4.35 -8.13 2.99
CA THR A 418 3.91 -9.45 3.42
C THR A 418 4.78 -10.02 4.54
N ASN A 419 6.11 -10.02 4.37
CA ASN A 419 7.06 -10.59 5.33
C ASN A 419 8.45 -9.90 5.28
N LEU A 420 8.57 -8.70 4.72
CA LEU A 420 9.84 -8.00 4.64
C LEU A 420 10.18 -7.48 6.05
N PRO A 421 11.28 -7.88 6.71
CA PRO A 421 11.59 -7.40 8.05
C PRO A 421 11.75 -5.87 8.05
N TYR A 422 11.31 -5.22 9.14
CA TYR A 422 11.53 -3.79 9.31
C TYR A 422 13.01 -3.40 9.17
N SER A 423 13.28 -2.38 8.36
CA SER A 423 14.55 -1.66 8.39
C SER A 423 14.65 -0.79 9.65
N LYS A 424 15.83 -0.22 9.94
CA LYS A 424 15.97 0.82 10.97
C LYS A 424 15.02 2.01 10.70
N GLY A 425 14.83 2.39 9.44
CA GLY A 425 13.85 3.40 9.03
C GLY A 425 12.41 3.01 9.38
N ASP A 426 12.01 1.76 9.16
CA ASP A 426 10.66 1.29 9.54
C ASP A 426 10.43 1.36 11.06
N TYR A 427 11.45 1.06 11.86
CA TYR A 427 11.40 1.24 13.31
C TYR A 427 11.31 2.72 13.71
N PHE A 428 11.95 3.64 12.99
CA PHE A 428 11.76 5.07 13.22
C PHE A 428 10.31 5.48 12.96
N THR A 429 9.69 5.00 11.87
CA THR A 429 8.25 5.20 11.60
C THR A 429 7.37 4.64 12.73
N ASP A 430 7.66 3.44 13.22
CA ASP A 430 6.96 2.86 14.37
C ASP A 430 7.09 3.72 15.65
N ASN A 431 8.25 4.35 15.87
CA ASN A 431 8.45 5.30 16.97
C ASN A 431 7.67 6.60 16.77
N LEU A 432 7.59 7.14 15.55
CA LEU A 432 6.74 8.29 15.23
C LEU A 432 5.28 8.01 15.58
N PHE A 433 4.73 6.88 15.11
CA PHE A 433 3.36 6.50 15.47
C PHE A 433 3.19 6.30 16.97
N SER A 434 4.20 5.80 17.68
CA SER A 434 4.13 5.67 19.14
C SER A 434 4.18 7.00 19.89
N GLN A 435 4.83 8.01 19.34
CA GLN A 435 4.87 9.35 19.93
C GLN A 435 3.53 10.07 19.72
N PHE A 436 2.94 9.95 18.54
CA PHE A 436 1.68 10.64 18.19
C PHE A 436 0.42 9.87 18.61
N TYR A 437 0.50 8.55 18.71
CA TYR A 437 -0.57 7.63 19.10
C TYR A 437 -0.04 6.61 20.12
N PRO A 438 0.20 7.01 21.37
CA PRO A 438 0.85 6.14 22.36
C PRO A 438 0.10 4.82 22.57
N GLY A 439 0.81 3.70 22.54
CA GLY A 439 0.21 2.38 22.76
C GLY A 439 -0.68 1.86 21.63
N TYR A 440 -0.69 2.50 20.44
CA TYR A 440 -1.48 2.06 19.29
C TYR A 440 -1.25 0.58 18.92
N GLN A 441 -0.04 0.07 19.14
CA GLN A 441 0.38 -1.30 18.87
C GLN A 441 -0.36 -2.36 19.72
N ASN A 442 -1.01 -1.95 20.82
CA ASN A 442 -1.66 -2.87 21.76
C ASN A 442 -3.05 -3.36 21.29
N VAL A 443 -3.63 -2.74 20.25
CA VAL A 443 -4.99 -3.04 19.76
C VAL A 443 -5.21 -4.50 19.37
N GLY A 444 -4.20 -5.15 18.78
CA GLY A 444 -4.32 -6.50 18.22
C GLY A 444 -4.01 -7.63 19.21
N LYS A 445 -3.62 -7.30 20.44
CA LYS A 445 -3.12 -8.25 21.44
C LYS A 445 -4.16 -8.63 22.48
N TYR A 446 -4.92 -7.65 22.95
CA TYR A 446 -5.86 -7.86 24.04
C TYR A 446 -7.24 -8.05 23.48
N GLU A 447 -7.91 -9.12 23.90
CA GLU A 447 -9.35 -9.33 23.74
C GLU A 447 -10.19 -8.39 24.67
N ASN A 448 -9.58 -7.27 25.12
CA ASN A 448 -10.22 -6.06 25.63
C ASN A 448 -10.14 -4.82 24.68
N VAL A 449 -11.22 -4.04 24.56
CA VAL A 449 -11.34 -2.81 23.73
C VAL A 449 -10.66 -1.56 24.29
N SER A 450 -10.02 -1.63 25.47
CA SER A 450 -9.30 -0.51 26.10
C SER A 450 -8.24 0.12 25.19
N PHE A 451 -7.66 -0.63 24.25
CA PHE A 451 -6.66 -0.14 23.29
C PHE A 451 -7.21 0.15 21.88
N GLY A 452 -8.54 0.14 21.71
CA GLY A 452 -9.20 0.40 20.43
C GLY A 452 -9.10 1.86 19.96
N MET A 453 -8.79 2.78 20.86
CA MET A 453 -8.40 4.16 20.57
C MET A 453 -7.34 4.55 21.60
N THR A 454 -6.51 5.53 21.27
CA THR A 454 -5.48 6.08 22.16
C THR A 454 -5.65 7.59 22.25
N GLU A 455 -5.11 8.20 23.31
CA GLU A 455 -4.92 9.64 23.40
C GLU A 455 -4.15 10.20 22.20
N THR A 456 -4.29 11.51 21.97
CA THR A 456 -3.64 12.21 20.86
C THR A 456 -2.92 13.44 21.41
N PRO A 457 -1.65 13.31 21.85
CA PRO A 457 -0.90 14.40 22.51
C PRO A 457 -0.77 15.67 21.65
N TYR A 458 -0.87 15.52 20.33
CA TYR A 458 -0.81 16.58 19.34
C TYR A 458 -2.11 16.67 18.54
N GLY A 459 -3.26 16.36 19.16
CA GLY A 459 -4.52 16.17 18.44
C GLY A 459 -4.47 15.04 17.41
N ASP A 460 -5.60 14.65 16.82
CA ASP A 460 -5.59 13.74 15.68
C ASP A 460 -5.28 14.51 14.38
N ALA A 461 -4.07 15.06 14.33
CA ALA A 461 -3.67 16.12 13.41
C ALA A 461 -2.71 15.65 12.30
N VAL A 462 -2.48 14.34 12.20
CA VAL A 462 -1.48 13.75 11.30
C VAL A 462 -2.14 12.98 10.16
N ASP A 463 -1.62 13.16 8.94
CA ASP A 463 -1.88 12.27 7.81
C ASP A 463 -0.56 11.64 7.31
N ALA A 464 -0.61 10.42 6.76
CA ALA A 464 0.53 9.82 6.07
C ALA A 464 0.42 10.11 4.57
N ILE A 465 1.45 10.67 3.96
CA ILE A 465 1.50 11.03 2.54
C ILE A 465 2.69 10.35 1.90
N PHE A 466 2.49 9.77 0.71
CA PHE A 466 3.54 9.03 0.02
C PHE A 466 4.32 9.90 -0.96
N SER A 467 5.55 9.47 -1.25
CA SER A 467 6.53 10.24 -2.01
C SER A 467 6.18 10.44 -3.49
N ASP A 468 5.05 9.94 -3.96
CA ASP A 468 4.48 10.23 -5.28
C ASP A 468 3.48 11.39 -5.26
N ALA A 469 3.20 11.98 -4.10
CA ALA A 469 2.34 13.16 -3.97
C ALA A 469 2.90 14.38 -4.72
N GLU A 470 1.99 15.13 -5.36
CA GLU A 470 2.25 16.37 -6.07
C GLU A 470 2.56 17.52 -5.10
N GLN A 471 3.27 18.54 -5.58
CA GLN A 471 3.74 19.66 -4.74
C GLN A 471 2.58 20.41 -4.07
N GLU A 472 1.46 20.57 -4.77
CA GLU A 472 0.26 21.25 -4.30
C GLU A 472 -0.35 20.53 -3.09
N ILE A 473 -0.30 19.18 -3.07
CA ILE A 473 -0.75 18.37 -1.94
C ILE A 473 0.17 18.57 -0.73
N LEU A 474 1.49 18.53 -0.96
CA LEU A 474 2.48 18.72 0.10
C LEU A 474 2.32 20.09 0.76
N ASN A 475 2.08 21.14 -0.03
CA ASN A 475 1.93 22.51 0.44
C ASN A 475 0.67 22.75 1.30
N ARG A 476 -0.18 21.74 1.53
CA ARG A 476 -1.35 21.80 2.43
C ARG A 476 -0.97 21.58 3.90
N TYR A 477 0.24 21.12 4.16
CA TYR A 477 0.75 20.84 5.50
C TYR A 477 1.66 21.98 5.99
N GLN A 478 1.81 22.09 7.31
CA GLN A 478 2.76 22.99 7.95
C GLN A 478 4.07 22.26 8.27
N LEU A 479 3.96 21.04 8.80
CA LEU A 479 5.09 20.23 9.25
C LEU A 479 5.10 18.91 8.49
N MET A 480 6.26 18.56 7.97
CA MET A 480 6.52 17.30 7.30
C MET A 480 7.66 16.57 8.00
N ILE A 481 7.39 15.37 8.49
CA ILE A 481 8.42 14.51 9.09
C ILE A 481 8.67 13.37 8.11
N VAL A 482 9.89 13.26 7.59
CA VAL A 482 10.26 12.16 6.68
C VAL A 482 10.34 10.88 7.50
N GLY A 483 9.31 10.05 7.37
CA GLY A 483 9.18 8.76 8.06
C GLY A 483 9.81 7.64 7.24
N GLY A 484 10.71 6.89 7.87
CA GLY A 484 11.41 5.77 7.25
C GLY A 484 12.50 6.17 6.25
N ASP A 485 13.01 5.17 5.54
CA ASP A 485 14.01 5.37 4.49
C ASP A 485 13.33 5.90 3.22
N LEU A 486 13.88 6.98 2.64
CA LEU A 486 13.66 7.25 1.22
C LEU A 486 14.53 6.27 0.43
N LEU A 487 13.88 5.53 -0.46
CA LEU A 487 14.50 4.39 -1.15
C LEU A 487 15.01 4.80 -2.53
N TYR A 488 14.29 5.69 -3.21
CA TYR A 488 14.53 6.06 -4.60
C TYR A 488 14.37 7.56 -4.85
N ASP A 489 14.77 7.99 -6.05
CA ASP A 489 14.48 9.30 -6.64
C ASP A 489 14.92 10.52 -5.80
N PHE A 490 16.12 10.46 -5.23
CA PHE A 490 16.61 11.44 -4.26
C PHE A 490 16.61 12.88 -4.77
N ASN A 491 16.94 13.13 -6.03
CA ASN A 491 16.92 14.49 -6.57
C ASN A 491 15.50 15.01 -6.68
N TYR A 492 14.56 14.18 -7.15
CA TYR A 492 13.14 14.51 -7.19
C TYR A 492 12.57 14.73 -5.78
N GLN A 493 12.90 13.87 -4.83
CA GLN A 493 12.48 14.00 -3.43
C GLN A 493 13.04 15.29 -2.80
N ARG A 494 14.34 15.56 -2.99
CA ARG A 494 14.99 16.78 -2.53
C ARG A 494 14.27 18.02 -3.05
N HIS A 495 14.01 18.08 -4.37
CA HIS A 495 13.30 19.20 -4.99
C HIS A 495 11.97 19.47 -4.30
N LYS A 496 11.17 18.43 -4.05
CA LYS A 496 9.86 18.59 -3.41
C LYS A 496 9.93 19.06 -1.96
N LEU A 497 10.88 18.53 -1.19
CA LEU A 497 11.08 18.93 0.20
C LEU A 497 11.60 20.37 0.30
N GLU A 498 12.51 20.77 -0.57
CA GLU A 498 13.00 22.16 -0.66
C GLU A 498 11.87 23.10 -1.08
N LYS A 499 11.08 22.77 -2.11
CA LYS A 499 9.92 23.57 -2.53
C LYS A 499 8.86 23.70 -1.44
N PHE A 500 8.60 22.63 -0.70
CA PHE A 500 7.69 22.67 0.44
C PHE A 500 8.21 23.62 1.52
N ALA A 501 9.50 23.54 1.87
CA ALA A 501 10.12 24.45 2.83
C ALA A 501 10.11 25.91 2.34
N GLU A 502 10.48 26.16 1.08
CA GLU A 502 10.43 27.47 0.44
C GLU A 502 9.03 28.11 0.54
N SER A 503 7.98 27.30 0.44
CA SER A 503 6.58 27.73 0.56
C SER A 503 6.10 27.99 2.00
N GLY A 504 7.00 27.96 2.99
CA GLY A 504 6.71 28.21 4.40
C GLY A 504 6.58 26.95 5.26
N GLY A 505 6.88 25.77 4.71
CA GLY A 505 6.78 24.48 5.41
C GLY A 505 7.99 24.20 6.30
N THR A 506 7.85 23.31 7.28
CA THR A 506 8.99 22.78 8.04
C THR A 506 9.20 21.32 7.72
N VAL A 507 10.41 20.93 7.32
CA VAL A 507 10.78 19.53 7.06
C VAL A 507 11.70 19.01 8.17
N ILE A 508 11.47 17.79 8.67
CA ILE A 508 12.39 17.08 9.57
C ILE A 508 12.90 15.81 8.86
N VAL A 509 14.23 15.65 8.80
CA VAL A 509 14.91 14.54 8.12
C VAL A 509 16.02 13.93 8.99
N THR A 510 16.16 12.60 8.98
CA THR A 510 17.26 11.86 9.64
C THR A 510 18.55 11.88 8.82
N GLY A 511 19.68 11.52 9.43
CA GLY A 511 20.99 11.60 8.80
C GLY A 511 21.11 10.68 7.59
N GLN A 512 20.49 9.50 7.69
CA GLN A 512 20.47 8.49 6.63
C GLN A 512 19.81 8.97 5.34
N ASN A 513 18.74 9.76 5.45
CA ASN A 513 18.08 10.38 4.30
C ASN A 513 18.83 11.65 3.87
N ALA A 514 19.27 12.48 4.83
CA ALA A 514 19.95 13.73 4.55
C ALA A 514 21.22 13.54 3.70
N LYS A 515 22.03 12.50 3.97
CA LYS A 515 23.24 12.22 3.17
C LYS A 515 22.95 11.89 1.70
N LYS A 516 21.76 11.35 1.40
CA LYS A 516 21.35 11.00 0.04
C LYS A 516 20.76 12.21 -0.69
N LEU A 517 19.99 13.04 0.03
CA LEU A 517 19.32 14.23 -0.50
C LEU A 517 20.29 15.41 -0.71
N TRP A 518 21.25 15.61 0.20
CA TRP A 518 22.21 16.73 0.18
C TRP A 518 23.66 16.26 0.22
N PRO A 519 24.16 15.60 -0.85
CA PRO A 519 25.52 15.08 -0.89
C PRO A 519 26.60 16.18 -0.74
N GLU A 520 26.30 17.43 -1.10
CA GLU A 520 27.22 18.57 -0.97
C GLU A 520 27.64 18.87 0.47
N TRP A 521 26.82 18.49 1.46
CA TRP A 521 27.14 18.66 2.88
C TRP A 521 28.19 17.65 3.38
N SER A 522 28.52 16.65 2.54
CA SER A 522 29.52 15.62 2.86
C SER A 522 29.27 14.96 4.22
N ILE A 523 28.01 14.60 4.48
CA ILE A 523 27.60 13.80 5.64
C ILE A 523 28.24 12.41 5.49
N ALA A 524 28.94 11.96 6.53
CA ALA A 524 29.71 10.73 6.51
C ALA A 524 28.83 9.50 6.20
N SER A 525 29.40 8.55 5.47
CA SER A 525 28.74 7.25 5.23
C SER A 525 28.93 6.26 6.37
N VAL A 526 29.94 6.47 7.21
CA VAL A 526 30.26 5.64 8.39
C VAL A 526 29.80 6.39 9.64
N PRO A 527 28.96 5.78 10.49
CA PRO A 527 28.51 6.42 11.71
C PRO A 527 29.61 6.46 12.78
N VAL A 528 29.48 7.44 13.67
CA VAL A 528 30.19 7.52 14.94
C VAL A 528 29.21 7.18 16.05
N SER A 529 29.64 6.34 16.99
CA SER A 529 28.79 5.87 18.10
C SER A 529 28.96 6.75 19.33
N MET A 530 27.83 7.15 19.89
CA MET A 530 27.72 7.69 21.24
C MET A 530 27.42 6.54 22.22
N THR A 531 27.94 6.62 23.45
CA THR A 531 27.69 5.60 24.48
C THR A 531 26.38 5.82 25.20
N ASP A 532 25.93 4.84 25.98
CA ASP A 532 24.81 5.00 26.91
C ASP A 532 25.05 6.20 27.83
N ASN A 533 23.96 6.87 28.24
CA ASN A 533 23.98 8.04 29.14
C ASN A 533 24.74 9.26 28.61
N SER A 534 24.94 9.37 27.29
CA SER A 534 25.58 10.53 26.66
C SER A 534 24.79 11.81 26.93
N LYS A 535 25.50 12.90 27.28
CA LYS A 535 24.88 14.22 27.50
C LYS A 535 24.72 14.94 26.17
N VAL A 536 23.53 15.42 25.86
CA VAL A 536 23.24 16.22 24.67
C VAL A 536 22.76 17.59 25.09
N ASN A 537 23.39 18.63 24.57
CA ASN A 537 22.90 20.01 24.72
C ASN A 537 21.89 20.27 23.60
N LEU A 538 20.60 20.30 23.94
CA LEU A 538 19.48 20.63 23.06
C LEU A 538 19.09 22.10 23.28
N ASP A 539 19.26 22.94 22.25
CA ASP A 539 19.25 24.40 22.36
C ASP A 539 20.18 24.84 23.52
N SER A 540 19.60 25.37 24.59
CA SER A 540 20.30 25.79 25.82
C SER A 540 20.11 24.83 27.01
N LYS A 541 19.46 23.67 26.81
CA LYS A 541 19.15 22.68 27.85
C LYS A 541 19.98 21.41 27.67
N ALA A 542 20.60 20.94 28.75
CA ALA A 542 21.25 19.63 28.75
C ALA A 542 20.20 18.53 29.00
N ILE A 543 20.20 17.51 28.15
CA ILE A 543 19.43 16.27 28.31
C ILE A 543 20.38 15.08 28.32
N GLN A 544 19.90 13.94 28.78
CA GLN A 544 20.65 12.68 28.83
C GLN A 544 20.00 11.65 27.90
N GLU A 545 20.79 11.10 26.99
CA GLU A 545 20.39 10.01 26.10
C GLU A 545 20.58 8.68 26.84
N PRO A 546 19.51 7.92 27.14
CA PRO A 546 19.63 6.73 27.99
C PRO A 546 20.37 5.58 27.30
N LEU A 547 20.31 5.50 25.97
CA LEU A 547 20.85 4.41 25.17
C LEU A 547 21.87 4.94 24.16
N ALA A 548 22.89 4.13 23.87
CA ALA A 548 23.84 4.39 22.80
C ALA A 548 23.12 4.59 21.46
N PHE A 549 23.62 5.51 20.65
CA PHE A 549 23.08 5.81 19.33
C PHE A 549 24.20 6.17 18.36
N ASP A 550 23.92 6.05 17.07
CA ASP A 550 24.85 6.37 16.00
C ASP A 550 24.46 7.69 15.33
N TYR A 551 25.43 8.56 15.09
CA TYR A 551 25.25 9.77 14.28
C TYR A 551 26.24 9.81 13.11
N LEU A 552 25.92 10.59 12.10
CA LEU A 552 26.71 10.77 10.89
C LEU A 552 27.38 12.15 10.93
N PRO A 553 28.70 12.24 11.15
CA PRO A 553 29.40 13.51 11.14
C PRO A 553 29.20 14.28 9.83
N ILE A 554 29.03 15.59 9.94
CA ILE A 554 28.93 16.51 8.81
C ILE A 554 30.25 17.26 8.62
N LYS A 555 30.77 17.32 7.39
CA LYS A 555 32.00 18.06 7.08
C LYS A 555 31.73 19.49 6.67
N ASN A 556 30.70 19.70 5.84
CA ASN A 556 30.36 21.02 5.29
C ASN A 556 29.01 21.47 5.87
N LEU A 557 29.03 22.03 7.08
CA LEU A 557 27.83 22.59 7.70
C LEU A 557 27.35 23.82 6.88
N PRO A 558 26.05 23.92 6.53
CA PRO A 558 25.53 25.08 5.82
C PRO A 558 25.77 26.37 6.59
N SER A 559 26.12 27.46 5.89
CA SER A 559 26.47 28.74 6.52
C SER A 559 25.33 29.40 7.29
N ASN A 560 24.08 29.06 6.95
CA ASN A 560 22.86 29.52 7.61
C ASN A 560 22.31 28.51 8.64
N ALA A 561 23.07 27.48 9.00
CA ALA A 561 22.62 26.46 9.96
C ALA A 561 22.63 26.99 11.40
N HIS A 562 21.51 26.84 12.09
CA HIS A 562 21.35 27.01 13.52
C HIS A 562 21.42 25.65 14.22
N ILE A 563 22.41 25.43 15.06
CA ILE A 563 22.62 24.15 15.75
C ILE A 563 21.55 23.97 16.83
N LEU A 564 20.74 22.91 16.71
CA LEU A 564 19.71 22.55 17.68
C LEU A 564 20.22 21.58 18.74
N ALA A 565 21.09 20.64 18.37
CA ALA A 565 21.61 19.65 19.29
C ALA A 565 23.10 19.39 19.07
N LYS A 566 23.86 19.29 20.15
CA LYS A 566 25.28 18.91 20.13
C LYS A 566 25.71 18.08 21.33
N ASN A 567 26.72 17.23 21.14
CA ASN A 567 27.48 16.61 22.22
C ASN A 567 28.91 17.16 22.14
N ALA A 568 29.38 17.86 23.18
CA ALA A 568 30.65 18.58 23.14
C ALA A 568 30.77 19.46 21.86
N SER A 569 31.68 19.12 20.95
CA SER A 569 31.88 19.77 19.65
C SER A 569 31.08 19.14 18.50
N ASP A 570 30.56 17.94 18.67
CA ASP A 570 29.85 17.19 17.63
C ASP A 570 28.42 17.69 17.45
N VAL A 571 28.07 18.07 16.21
CA VAL A 571 26.71 18.48 15.83
C VAL A 571 25.86 17.23 15.67
N LEU A 572 24.71 17.20 16.35
CA LEU A 572 23.73 16.12 16.30
C LEU A 572 22.44 16.51 15.60
N ALA A 573 22.06 17.79 15.62
CA ALA A 573 20.96 18.31 14.82
C ALA A 573 21.13 19.80 14.53
N PHE A 574 20.66 20.25 13.37
CA PHE A 574 20.61 21.66 13.00
C PHE A 574 19.35 21.99 12.21
N GLU A 575 18.96 23.26 12.24
CA GLU A 575 17.88 23.86 11.47
C GLU A 575 18.46 24.87 10.49
N MET A 576 17.93 24.93 9.28
CA MET A 576 18.30 25.95 8.29
C MET A 576 17.05 26.53 7.66
N ARG A 577 17.06 27.85 7.47
CA ARG A 577 15.97 28.55 6.81
C ARG A 577 16.04 28.32 5.30
N MET A 578 14.90 28.00 4.70
CA MET A 578 14.72 27.82 3.27
C MET A 578 13.46 28.55 2.82
N GLY A 579 13.62 29.68 2.11
CA GLY A 579 12.51 30.59 1.80
C GLY A 579 11.75 31.07 3.05
N GLU A 580 10.44 30.84 3.08
CA GLU A 580 9.58 31.20 4.21
C GLU A 580 9.56 30.15 5.34
N GLY A 581 10.12 28.96 5.10
CA GLY A 581 10.10 27.83 6.03
C GLY A 581 11.49 27.34 6.41
N ASN A 582 11.57 26.09 6.88
CA ASN A 582 12.78 25.53 7.46
C ASN A 582 13.00 24.05 7.09
N ILE A 583 14.27 23.64 7.06
CA ILE A 583 14.68 22.24 7.00
C ILE A 583 15.48 21.94 8.26
N ILE A 584 15.08 20.90 8.98
CA ILE A 584 15.70 20.40 10.19
C ILE A 584 16.32 19.05 9.89
N ILE A 585 17.61 18.94 10.15
CA ILE A 585 18.38 17.71 9.95
C ILE A 585 18.79 17.19 11.32
N SER A 586 18.36 15.98 11.66
CA SER A 586 18.97 15.19 12.73
C SER A 586 20.07 14.34 12.12
N LEU A 587 21.32 14.53 12.55
CA LEU A 587 22.46 13.75 12.09
C LEU A 587 22.52 12.36 12.73
N THR A 588 21.65 12.05 13.70
CA THR A 588 21.44 10.66 14.14
C THR A 588 21.05 9.81 12.94
N GLU A 589 21.72 8.67 12.75
CA GLU A 589 21.66 7.86 11.52
C GLU A 589 20.19 7.64 11.08
N ASN A 590 19.42 6.93 11.89
CA ASN A 590 17.99 6.67 11.65
C ASN A 590 17.09 7.28 12.75
N GLY A 591 17.62 8.19 13.58
CA GLY A 591 16.87 8.79 14.68
C GLY A 591 16.57 7.85 15.86
N ILE A 592 17.19 6.68 15.94
CA ILE A 592 16.96 5.64 16.95
C ILE A 592 18.27 5.20 17.62
N ASN A 593 18.17 4.49 18.75
CA ASN A 593 19.30 3.85 19.41
C ASN A 593 20.03 2.83 18.51
N LYS A 594 21.32 2.60 18.80
CA LYS A 594 22.22 1.77 18.00
C LYS A 594 21.87 0.29 18.04
N ASN A 595 21.80 -0.27 19.26
CA ASN A 595 21.69 -1.70 19.49
C ASN A 595 20.24 -2.07 19.81
N PRO A 596 19.70 -3.18 19.24
CA PRO A 596 18.39 -3.64 19.60
C PRO A 596 18.32 -3.94 21.11
N GLN A 597 17.30 -3.42 21.77
CA GLN A 597 16.98 -3.74 23.16
C GLN A 597 16.31 -5.11 23.22
N GLU A 598 16.53 -5.83 24.32
CA GLU A 598 15.79 -7.06 24.58
C GLU A 598 14.30 -6.72 24.71
N PHE A 599 13.47 -7.43 23.96
CA PHE A 599 12.04 -7.25 23.99
C PHE A 599 11.35 -8.61 23.97
N SER A 600 10.19 -8.67 24.62
CA SER A 600 9.32 -9.83 24.58
C SER A 600 7.96 -9.41 24.05
N TRP A 601 7.36 -10.30 23.25
CA TRP A 601 5.93 -10.27 23.05
C TRP A 601 5.33 -10.75 24.35
N ASP A 602 4.93 -9.83 25.23
CA ASP A 602 4.29 -10.22 26.48
C ASP A 602 3.11 -11.17 26.13
N ASP A 603 3.04 -12.33 26.78
CA ASP A 603 2.19 -13.45 26.38
C ASP A 603 1.01 -13.64 27.32
N ASP A 604 0.84 -12.77 28.32
CA ASP A 604 -0.20 -12.91 29.33
C ASP A 604 -1.49 -12.15 28.92
N PRO A 605 -2.54 -12.87 28.48
CA PRO A 605 -3.83 -12.25 28.15
C PRO A 605 -4.59 -11.76 29.39
N THR A 606 -4.12 -12.05 30.62
CA THR A 606 -4.76 -11.67 31.88
C THR A 606 -4.30 -10.32 32.43
N LEU A 607 -3.22 -9.75 31.88
CA LEU A 607 -2.73 -8.43 32.30
C LEU A 607 -3.70 -7.33 31.85
N MET A 608 -4.34 -6.71 32.84
CA MET A 608 -5.36 -5.66 32.68
C MET A 608 -4.77 -4.32 32.17
N TYR A 609 -3.48 -4.08 32.46
CA TYR A 609 -2.67 -2.96 31.99
C TYR A 609 -1.24 -3.47 31.71
N PRO A 610 -1.04 -4.16 30.60
CA PRO A 610 0.28 -4.65 30.24
C PRO A 610 1.21 -3.47 29.93
N GLU A 611 2.51 -3.65 30.14
CA GLU A 611 3.56 -2.64 29.91
C GLU A 611 3.72 -2.19 28.43
N GLY A 612 2.74 -2.48 27.57
CA GLY A 612 2.79 -2.29 26.13
C GLY A 612 3.75 -3.27 25.45
N ILE A 613 3.65 -3.38 24.13
CA ILE A 613 4.66 -4.11 23.36
C ILE A 613 5.98 -3.34 23.45
N LYS A 614 6.98 -3.92 24.11
CA LYS A 614 8.37 -3.44 24.10
C LYS A 614 8.93 -3.60 22.70
N ARG A 615 9.79 -2.66 22.28
CA ARG A 615 10.35 -2.60 20.93
C ARG A 615 11.88 -2.67 20.99
N PRO A 616 12.53 -3.25 19.98
CA PRO A 616 13.99 -3.31 19.95
C PRO A 616 14.63 -1.92 19.76
N TYR A 617 13.95 -0.98 19.12
CA TYR A 617 14.51 0.34 18.85
C TYR A 617 13.61 1.47 19.34
N TYR A 618 14.21 2.43 20.02
CA TYR A 618 13.60 3.63 20.59
C TYR A 618 14.19 4.89 19.95
N MET A 619 13.35 5.89 19.72
CA MET A 619 13.78 7.20 19.24
C MET A 619 14.73 7.86 20.25
N VAL A 620 15.78 8.52 19.74
CA VAL A 620 16.70 9.31 20.58
C VAL A 620 15.99 10.54 21.15
N LYS A 621 16.27 10.87 22.41
CA LYS A 621 15.53 11.88 23.19
C LYS A 621 15.64 13.29 22.62
N HIS A 622 16.79 13.67 22.06
CA HIS A 622 16.94 14.99 21.43
C HIS A 622 16.04 15.14 20.21
N LEU A 623 15.93 14.10 19.37
CA LEU A 623 15.05 14.13 18.19
C LEU A 623 13.58 14.09 18.59
N GLU A 624 13.22 13.23 19.55
CA GLU A 624 11.87 13.17 20.13
C GLU A 624 11.43 14.55 20.63
N SER A 625 12.33 15.28 21.31
CA SER A 625 12.09 16.64 21.83
C SER A 625 11.96 17.70 20.74
N ILE A 626 12.74 17.60 19.66
CA ILE A 626 12.63 18.51 18.50
C ILE A 626 11.27 18.30 17.82
N ILE A 627 10.87 17.05 17.60
CA ILE A 627 9.58 16.70 17.01
C ILE A 627 8.44 17.18 17.91
N ASP A 628 8.52 16.95 19.24
CA ASP A 628 7.52 17.39 20.20
C ASP A 628 7.28 18.91 20.13
N LYS A 629 8.36 19.71 20.14
CA LYS A 629 8.30 21.17 20.04
C LYS A 629 7.61 21.62 18.75
N LYS A 630 8.00 21.06 17.60
CA LYS A 630 7.45 21.46 16.29
C LYS A 630 6.03 20.95 16.09
N ALA A 631 5.67 19.77 16.60
CA ALA A 631 4.32 19.23 16.53
C ALA A 631 3.33 20.04 17.39
N LYS A 632 3.69 20.42 18.62
CA LYS A 632 2.87 21.30 19.47
C LYS A 632 2.60 22.65 18.84
N ALA A 633 3.62 23.24 18.18
CA ALA A 633 3.48 24.50 17.46
C ALA A 633 2.51 24.44 16.27
N CYS A 634 2.11 23.24 15.83
CA CYS A 634 1.13 23.04 14.77
C CYS A 634 -0.32 22.98 15.29
N MET A 635 -0.57 23.08 16.60
CA MET A 635 -1.91 22.85 17.16
C MET A 635 -2.76 24.11 17.29
N PRO A 636 -3.95 24.19 16.64
CA PRO A 636 -4.83 25.33 16.82
C PRO A 636 -5.49 25.38 18.21
N PHE A 637 -5.78 24.22 18.79
CA PHE A 637 -6.41 24.08 20.10
C PHE A 637 -5.73 23.02 20.95
N GLU A 638 -5.84 23.19 22.26
CA GLU A 638 -5.45 22.20 23.28
C GLU A 638 -6.66 21.92 24.17
N ALA A 639 -6.73 20.72 24.74
CA ALA A 639 -7.86 20.29 25.57
C ALA A 639 -7.48 19.72 26.93
N GLY A 640 -6.23 19.30 27.15
CA GLY A 640 -5.78 18.64 28.37
C GLY A 640 -4.94 17.38 28.08
N GLU A 641 -4.30 16.84 29.12
CA GLU A 641 -3.43 15.67 29.02
C GLU A 641 -4.21 14.36 28.86
N ASN A 642 -3.68 13.42 28.08
CA ASN A 642 -4.25 12.09 27.81
C ASN A 642 -5.69 12.10 27.26
N LEU A 643 -6.07 13.14 26.52
CA LEU A 643 -7.33 13.21 25.80
C LEU A 643 -7.11 13.04 24.30
N GLY A 644 -8.13 12.53 23.61
CA GLY A 644 -8.24 12.64 22.16
C GLY A 644 -8.86 13.99 21.77
N LEU A 645 -8.31 14.67 20.76
CA LEU A 645 -8.85 15.93 20.23
C LEU A 645 -8.92 15.89 18.70
N ILE A 646 -10.10 16.10 18.14
CA ILE A 646 -10.30 16.32 16.70
C ILE A 646 -10.78 17.76 16.47
N THR A 647 -10.12 18.49 15.58
CA THR A 647 -10.38 19.91 15.31
C THR A 647 -10.88 20.13 13.89
N ASN A 648 -12.05 20.75 13.76
CA ASN A 648 -12.62 21.12 12.47
C ASN A 648 -12.89 22.62 12.40
N ARG A 649 -12.68 23.23 11.23
CA ARG A 649 -13.05 24.63 10.96
C ARG A 649 -14.27 24.66 10.05
N LYS A 650 -15.35 25.28 10.52
CA LYS A 650 -16.59 25.49 9.73
C LYS A 650 -16.43 26.68 8.80
N GLU A 651 -16.01 27.80 9.38
CA GLU A 651 -15.80 29.07 8.70
C GLU A 651 -14.84 29.92 9.53
N LYS A 652 -14.58 31.15 9.09
CA LYS A 652 -13.69 32.09 9.79
C LYS A 652 -14.18 32.33 11.22
N GLY A 653 -13.36 31.98 12.21
CA GLY A 653 -13.64 32.16 13.63
C GLY A 653 -14.60 31.14 14.26
N LEU A 654 -15.05 30.12 13.52
CA LEU A 654 -15.99 29.11 14.00
C LEU A 654 -15.44 27.69 13.83
N TYR A 655 -15.30 26.98 14.95
CA TYR A 655 -14.69 25.66 15.02
C TYR A 655 -15.60 24.65 15.69
N THR A 656 -15.49 23.38 15.28
CA THR A 656 -16.08 22.24 15.99
C THR A 656 -14.94 21.39 16.54
N LEU A 657 -14.96 21.12 17.84
CA LEU A 657 -13.98 20.28 18.51
C LEU A 657 -14.67 19.03 19.06
N ALA A 658 -14.05 17.86 18.91
CA ALA A 658 -14.48 16.64 19.58
C ALA A 658 -13.41 16.18 20.56
N LEU A 659 -13.81 15.97 21.82
CA LEU A 659 -12.96 15.48 22.91
C LEU A 659 -13.31 14.03 23.22
N PHE A 660 -12.29 13.19 23.38
CA PHE A 660 -12.43 11.77 23.72
C PHE A 660 -11.63 11.45 24.97
N ASN A 661 -12.26 10.77 25.92
CA ASN A 661 -11.54 10.17 27.04
C ASN A 661 -11.43 8.66 26.79
N ASN A 662 -10.20 8.19 26.58
CA ASN A 662 -9.94 6.78 26.34
C ASN A 662 -9.55 6.02 27.62
N GLU A 663 -9.40 6.72 28.75
CA GLU A 663 -9.10 6.11 30.05
C GLU A 663 -10.37 5.70 30.80
N MET A 664 -10.19 4.82 31.80
CA MET A 664 -11.24 4.28 32.69
C MET A 664 -11.50 5.13 33.92
N LYS A 665 -11.26 6.43 33.82
CA LYS A 665 -11.51 7.39 34.89
C LYS A 665 -11.84 8.74 34.27
N GLU A 666 -12.49 9.57 35.06
CA GLU A 666 -12.74 10.96 34.73
C GLU A 666 -11.42 11.72 34.52
N LYS A 667 -11.45 12.65 33.58
CA LYS A 667 -10.32 13.53 33.24
C LYS A 667 -10.77 14.97 33.21
N ASP A 668 -9.92 15.83 33.74
CA ASP A 668 -10.05 17.28 33.57
C ASP A 668 -9.73 17.65 32.13
N PHE A 669 -10.43 18.67 31.62
CA PHE A 669 -10.15 19.27 30.33
C PHE A 669 -10.32 20.78 30.39
N GLU A 670 -9.52 21.50 29.60
CA GLU A 670 -9.59 22.93 29.40
C GLU A 670 -9.33 23.23 27.92
N ILE A 671 -10.31 23.81 27.23
CA ILE A 671 -10.15 24.19 25.83
C ILE A 671 -9.38 25.51 25.74
N LYS A 672 -8.16 25.46 25.22
CA LYS A 672 -7.31 26.62 24.94
C LYS A 672 -7.16 26.81 23.44
N SER A 673 -7.08 28.07 23.01
CA SER A 673 -6.90 28.46 21.62
C SER A 673 -5.52 29.07 21.43
N ASN A 674 -4.74 28.51 20.50
CA ASN A 674 -3.44 29.03 20.10
C ASN A 674 -3.54 30.02 18.91
N ILE A 675 -4.76 30.25 18.43
CA ILE A 675 -5.03 31.00 17.20
C ILE A 675 -5.90 32.24 17.41
N GLY A 676 -6.12 32.64 18.67
CA GLY A 676 -6.80 33.88 19.04
C GLY A 676 -7.79 33.71 20.19
N ASP A 677 -8.38 34.82 20.63
CA ASP A 677 -9.21 34.86 21.84
C ASP A 677 -10.51 34.09 21.69
N ILE A 678 -10.80 33.19 22.64
CA ILE A 678 -12.08 32.49 22.73
C ILE A 678 -13.18 33.49 23.12
N LYS A 679 -14.24 33.55 22.30
CA LYS A 679 -15.44 34.35 22.54
C LYS A 679 -16.55 33.55 23.20
N SER A 680 -16.72 32.30 22.79
CA SER A 680 -17.68 31.39 23.42
C SER A 680 -17.33 29.94 23.16
N ILE A 681 -17.62 29.08 24.15
CA ILE A 681 -17.60 27.63 24.02
C ILE A 681 -19.02 27.14 24.29
N LYS A 682 -19.60 26.39 23.36
CA LYS A 682 -20.92 25.79 23.49
C LYS A 682 -20.82 24.29 23.22
N GLU A 683 -21.17 23.48 24.21
CA GLU A 683 -21.30 22.04 24.00
C GLU A 683 -22.51 21.74 23.10
N ILE A 684 -22.32 20.85 22.13
CA ILE A 684 -23.39 20.31 21.29
C ILE A 684 -23.87 19.02 21.95
N GLN A 685 -25.10 19.03 22.46
CA GLN A 685 -25.67 17.89 23.14
C GLN A 685 -25.80 16.69 22.19
N LEU A 686 -25.22 15.56 22.59
CA LEU A 686 -25.35 14.29 21.88
C LEU A 686 -26.66 13.60 22.31
N ASN A 687 -27.45 13.11 21.34
CA ASN A 687 -28.79 12.54 21.55
C ASN A 687 -28.77 11.08 22.06
N ASP A 688 -27.64 10.63 22.60
CA ASP A 688 -27.36 9.22 22.88
C ASP A 688 -26.90 8.96 24.32
N THR A 689 -27.04 9.93 25.23
CA THR A 689 -26.55 9.84 26.62
C THR A 689 -27.11 8.64 27.38
N TYR A 690 -28.33 8.20 27.07
CA TYR A 690 -28.97 7.00 27.63
C TYR A 690 -28.14 5.71 27.43
N ILE A 691 -27.26 5.66 26.43
CA ILE A 691 -26.50 4.47 26.09
C ILE A 691 -25.48 4.11 27.17
N LYS A 692 -25.07 5.06 28.01
CA LYS A 692 -24.09 4.88 29.08
C LYS A 692 -24.59 3.95 30.19
N ASP A 693 -25.90 3.89 30.39
CA ASP A 693 -26.55 3.05 31.39
C ASP A 693 -26.85 1.63 30.87
N VAL A 694 -26.47 1.33 29.63
CA VAL A 694 -26.72 0.03 29.00
C VAL A 694 -25.58 -0.94 29.29
N VAL A 695 -25.94 -2.16 29.71
CA VAL A 695 -25.00 -3.29 29.84
C VAL A 695 -24.25 -3.50 28.53
N GLY A 696 -22.91 -3.52 28.59
CA GLY A 696 -22.04 -3.61 27.40
C GLY A 696 -21.54 -2.27 26.87
N TYR A 697 -21.91 -1.15 27.49
CA TYR A 697 -21.31 0.14 27.14
C TYR A 697 -19.81 0.16 27.48
N TYR A 698 -19.44 -0.38 28.63
CA TYR A 698 -18.05 -0.53 29.06
C TYR A 698 -17.47 -1.88 28.60
N PRO A 699 -16.14 -2.01 28.52
CA PRO A 699 -15.51 -3.30 28.34
C PRO A 699 -15.89 -4.25 29.49
N ARG A 700 -15.95 -5.55 29.20
CA ARG A 700 -16.32 -6.57 30.18
C ARG A 700 -15.44 -6.56 31.42
N GLY A 701 -16.04 -6.60 32.61
CA GLY A 701 -15.32 -6.61 33.88
C GLY A 701 -14.92 -5.21 34.36
N PHE A 702 -15.32 -4.16 33.64
CA PHE A 702 -15.03 -2.78 33.98
C PHE A 702 -16.26 -1.99 34.46
N GLU A 703 -17.42 -2.64 34.60
CA GLU A 703 -18.69 -2.02 34.99
C GLU A 703 -18.65 -1.43 36.41
N GLN A 704 -17.75 -1.93 37.25
CA GLN A 704 -17.57 -1.54 38.65
C GLN A 704 -16.54 -0.41 38.86
N TYR A 705 -15.83 0.01 37.82
CA TYR A 705 -14.81 1.05 37.95
C TYR A 705 -15.44 2.46 37.99
N PRO A 706 -14.91 3.38 38.80
CA PRO A 706 -15.40 4.75 38.89
C PRO A 706 -15.02 5.55 37.65
N ILE A 707 -15.89 5.52 36.63
CA ILE A 707 -15.77 6.28 35.39
C ILE A 707 -15.95 7.81 35.55
N GLY A 708 -16.49 8.24 36.70
CA GLY A 708 -16.85 9.63 37.00
C GLY A 708 -17.93 10.22 36.08
N LYS A 709 -18.00 11.55 35.97
CA LYS A 709 -19.11 12.25 35.29
C LYS A 709 -18.62 13.32 34.32
N ASN A 710 -19.49 13.70 33.38
CA ASN A 710 -19.28 14.90 32.59
C ASN A 710 -19.69 16.12 33.41
N THR A 711 -18.80 17.08 33.53
CA THR A 711 -19.09 18.41 34.09
C THR A 711 -18.70 19.50 33.10
N LYS A 712 -18.69 20.77 33.54
CA LYS A 712 -18.19 21.87 32.71
C LYS A 712 -16.70 21.73 32.37
N THR A 713 -15.92 21.06 33.23
CA THR A 713 -14.45 20.97 33.13
C THR A 713 -13.93 19.54 33.13
N THR A 714 -14.80 18.53 33.16
CA THR A 714 -14.39 17.13 33.19
C THR A 714 -15.16 16.26 32.20
N ILE A 715 -14.52 15.22 31.69
CA ILE A 715 -15.10 14.21 30.81
C ILE A 715 -15.02 12.83 31.48
N SER A 716 -16.16 12.14 31.58
CA SER A 716 -16.22 10.77 32.13
C SER A 716 -15.36 9.81 31.32
N GLY A 717 -14.85 8.76 31.95
CA GLY A 717 -14.09 7.70 31.29
C GLY A 717 -14.85 7.11 30.10
N TYR A 718 -14.12 6.78 29.03
CA TYR A 718 -14.69 6.14 27.85
C TYR A 718 -15.82 6.92 27.15
N ASP A 719 -15.75 8.24 27.19
CA ASP A 719 -16.78 9.13 26.64
C ASP A 719 -16.27 10.02 25.48
N VAL A 720 -17.22 10.63 24.77
CA VAL A 720 -16.99 11.67 23.75
C VAL A 720 -17.93 12.85 23.98
N ARG A 721 -17.39 14.06 23.77
CA ARG A 721 -18.12 15.34 23.83
C ARG A 721 -17.75 16.20 22.62
N ILE A 722 -18.70 16.98 22.12
CA ILE A 722 -18.50 17.85 20.96
C ILE A 722 -18.82 19.31 21.34
N PHE A 723 -17.98 20.24 20.92
CA PHE A 723 -18.08 21.66 21.24
C PHE A 723 -18.04 22.50 19.97
N GLU A 724 -18.86 23.53 19.91
CA GLU A 724 -18.71 24.65 18.99
C GLU A 724 -17.96 25.77 19.71
N VAL A 725 -16.85 26.21 19.12
CA VAL A 725 -15.97 27.23 19.68
C VAL A 725 -15.90 28.41 18.72
N LYS A 726 -16.26 29.59 19.23
CA LYS A 726 -16.13 30.86 18.50
C LYS A 726 -14.92 31.60 19.02
N ILE A 727 -14.07 32.06 18.11
CA ILE A 727 -12.87 32.82 18.43
C ILE A 727 -12.77 34.09 17.59
N LYS A 728 -11.99 35.05 18.07
CA LYS A 728 -11.44 36.11 17.21
C LYS A 728 -10.08 35.63 16.70
N GLU A 729 -10.05 35.11 15.48
CA GLU A 729 -8.79 34.66 14.84
C GLU A 729 -7.74 35.77 14.88
N SER A 730 -6.53 35.40 15.28
CA SER A 730 -5.36 36.26 15.36
C SER A 730 -4.65 36.37 14.00
N ASN A 731 -3.82 37.39 13.82
CA ASN A 731 -3.04 37.58 12.59
C ASN A 731 -1.90 36.56 12.42
N SER A 732 -1.61 35.74 13.45
CA SER A 732 -0.63 34.65 13.35
C SER A 732 -1.23 33.38 12.75
N LEU A 733 -2.55 33.30 12.52
CA LEU A 733 -3.17 32.22 11.77
C LEU A 733 -3.14 32.52 10.26
N HIS A 734 -2.42 31.69 9.52
CA HIS A 734 -2.41 31.69 8.06
C HIS A 734 -3.29 30.57 7.53
N VAL A 735 -4.43 30.96 6.97
CA VAL A 735 -5.28 30.04 6.20
C VAL A 735 -4.70 29.95 4.79
N LEU A 736 -4.23 28.76 4.43
CA LEU A 736 -3.71 28.49 3.09
C LEU A 736 -4.84 28.66 2.08
N ALA A 737 -4.52 29.16 0.88
CA ALA A 737 -5.49 29.20 -0.20
C ALA A 737 -5.82 27.78 -0.66
N GLN A 738 -7.07 27.57 -1.11
CA GLN A 738 -7.42 26.32 -1.77
C GLN A 738 -6.59 26.19 -3.06
N ASN A 739 -5.82 25.12 -3.16
CA ASN A 739 -4.95 24.83 -4.30
C ASN A 739 -5.13 23.38 -4.73
N ASP A 740 -5.75 23.19 -5.88
CA ASP A 740 -6.00 21.86 -6.43
C ASP A 740 -4.79 21.39 -7.26
N PRO A 741 -4.53 20.07 -7.33
CA PRO A 741 -3.41 19.54 -8.09
C PRO A 741 -3.53 19.89 -9.57
N VAL A 742 -2.40 20.06 -10.26
CA VAL A 742 -2.36 20.60 -11.63
C VAL A 742 -2.03 19.50 -12.63
N GLU A 743 -2.67 19.54 -13.79
CA GLU A 743 -2.38 18.61 -14.90
C GLU A 743 -1.08 19.01 -15.62
N LEU A 744 0.08 18.58 -15.10
CA LEU A 744 1.39 18.94 -15.64
C LEU A 744 1.80 18.15 -16.89
N GLY A 745 1.26 16.94 -17.08
CA GLY A 745 1.68 16.00 -18.12
C GLY A 745 0.99 16.11 -19.47
N LYS A 746 0.07 17.06 -19.64
CA LYS A 746 -0.78 17.15 -20.83
C LYS A 746 0.03 17.25 -22.13
N ASN A 747 -0.27 16.36 -23.07
CA ASN A 747 0.39 16.18 -24.37
C ASN A 747 1.91 15.94 -24.31
N ARG A 748 2.43 15.43 -23.19
CA ARG A 748 3.84 15.10 -23.02
C ARG A 748 4.05 13.60 -22.98
N PHE A 749 5.08 13.13 -23.67
CA PHE A 749 5.35 11.71 -23.84
C PHE A 749 6.78 11.39 -23.45
N LEU A 750 6.95 10.27 -22.75
CA LEU A 750 8.26 9.75 -22.39
C LEU A 750 8.68 8.68 -23.40
N ASN A 751 9.90 8.78 -23.93
CA ASN A 751 10.43 7.75 -24.81
C ASN A 751 10.79 6.48 -24.00
N ILE A 752 10.29 5.33 -24.43
CA ILE A 752 10.57 4.01 -23.84
C ILE A 752 11.05 3.08 -24.95
N SER A 753 12.10 2.31 -24.64
CA SER A 753 12.83 1.50 -25.63
C SER A 753 12.17 0.16 -25.97
N THR A 754 11.22 -0.30 -25.16
CA THR A 754 10.66 -1.64 -25.25
C THR A 754 9.17 -1.65 -24.95
N THR A 755 8.48 -2.66 -25.46
CA THR A 755 7.10 -3.01 -25.13
C THR A 755 7.02 -4.09 -24.05
N THR A 756 8.11 -4.82 -23.82
CA THR A 756 8.26 -5.84 -22.80
C THR A 756 8.25 -5.21 -21.42
N GLN A 757 7.42 -5.72 -20.50
CA GLN A 757 7.22 -5.20 -19.15
C GLN A 757 6.98 -3.66 -19.10
N LEU A 758 6.38 -3.11 -20.16
CA LEU A 758 6.14 -1.67 -20.28
C LEU A 758 5.34 -1.12 -19.10
N LYS A 759 4.34 -1.89 -18.63
CA LYS A 759 3.54 -1.54 -17.45
C LYS A 759 4.43 -1.44 -16.20
N GLU A 760 5.26 -2.43 -15.93
CA GLU A 760 6.16 -2.45 -14.78
C GLU A 760 7.18 -1.29 -14.84
N LYS A 761 7.71 -0.96 -16.03
CA LYS A 761 8.58 0.22 -16.22
C LYS A 761 7.86 1.55 -15.96
N ILE A 762 6.58 1.67 -16.32
CA ILE A 762 5.78 2.84 -15.96
C ILE A 762 5.51 2.88 -14.46
N LEU A 763 5.18 1.74 -13.85
CA LEU A 763 4.92 1.63 -12.41
C LEU A 763 6.15 1.86 -11.53
N SER A 764 7.35 1.64 -12.06
CA SER A 764 8.62 1.99 -11.40
C SER A 764 8.84 3.50 -11.34
N TYR A 765 8.07 4.26 -12.11
CA TYR A 765 8.03 5.71 -12.09
C TYR A 765 6.77 6.16 -11.36
N SER A 766 6.85 6.20 -10.03
CA SER A 766 5.69 6.42 -9.16
C SER A 766 4.90 7.70 -9.51
N SER A 767 5.55 8.75 -10.03
CA SER A 767 4.90 10.00 -10.46
C SER A 767 4.70 10.12 -11.98
N PHE A 768 4.76 9.03 -12.76
CA PHE A 768 4.66 9.07 -14.22
C PHE A 768 3.46 9.91 -14.74
N PHE A 769 2.26 9.61 -14.26
CA PHE A 769 1.02 10.24 -14.73
C PHE A 769 0.82 11.68 -14.27
N THR A 770 1.67 12.18 -13.35
CA THR A 770 1.72 13.61 -13.03
C THR A 770 2.38 14.38 -14.18
N TYR A 771 3.43 13.82 -14.78
CA TYR A 771 4.32 14.53 -15.71
C TYR A 771 4.18 14.13 -17.18
N PHE A 772 3.54 12.99 -17.48
CA PHE A 772 3.37 12.49 -18.83
C PHE A 772 1.96 11.94 -19.07
N ASP A 773 1.48 12.12 -20.30
CA ASP A 773 0.21 11.58 -20.80
C ASP A 773 0.34 10.19 -21.41
N GLY A 774 1.53 9.86 -21.89
CA GLY A 774 1.76 8.71 -22.74
C GLY A 774 3.23 8.38 -22.92
N VAL A 775 3.46 7.36 -23.73
CA VAL A 775 4.80 6.87 -24.07
C VAL A 775 5.02 6.95 -25.57
N ASN A 776 6.27 7.22 -25.94
CA ASN A 776 6.76 7.10 -27.31
C ASN A 776 7.57 5.81 -27.44
N ILE A 777 7.26 4.98 -28.43
CA ILE A 777 7.91 3.68 -28.66
C ILE A 777 8.30 3.58 -30.13
N LYS A 778 9.52 3.12 -30.41
CA LYS A 778 9.99 2.89 -31.78
C LYS A 778 9.14 1.82 -32.48
N ALA A 779 8.84 2.01 -33.77
CA ALA A 779 8.05 1.07 -34.56
C ALA A 779 8.64 -0.35 -34.54
N ASN A 780 9.96 -0.49 -34.65
CA ASN A 780 10.63 -1.80 -34.59
C ASN A 780 10.42 -2.53 -33.24
N ALA A 781 10.40 -1.82 -32.12
CA ALA A 781 10.16 -2.39 -30.79
C ALA A 781 8.69 -2.80 -30.63
N MET A 782 7.75 -2.02 -31.20
CA MET A 782 6.34 -2.39 -31.23
C MET A 782 6.08 -3.60 -32.14
N ALA A 783 6.73 -3.68 -33.31
CA ALA A 783 6.62 -4.81 -34.23
C ALA A 783 7.17 -6.12 -33.63
N LYS A 784 8.18 -6.04 -32.75
CA LYS A 784 8.79 -7.18 -32.05
C LYS A 784 8.02 -7.66 -30.81
N ALA A 785 6.88 -7.05 -30.49
CA ALA A 785 6.04 -7.43 -29.37
C ALA A 785 5.13 -8.63 -29.71
N ASN A 786 4.86 -9.50 -28.73
CA ASN A 786 3.83 -10.54 -28.89
C ASN A 786 2.42 -9.92 -28.84
N PRO A 787 1.59 -10.06 -29.90
CA PRO A 787 0.23 -9.50 -29.93
C PRO A 787 -0.69 -10.00 -28.80
N GLU A 788 -0.57 -11.28 -28.41
CA GLU A 788 -1.37 -11.84 -27.32
C GLU A 788 -0.96 -11.25 -25.97
N SER A 789 0.32 -10.91 -25.79
CA SER A 789 0.75 -10.21 -24.58
C SER A 789 0.29 -8.76 -24.57
N LEU A 790 0.45 -8.04 -25.69
CA LEU A 790 -0.04 -6.67 -25.81
C LEU A 790 -1.54 -6.57 -25.52
N LYS A 791 -2.34 -7.50 -26.04
CA LYS A 791 -3.78 -7.58 -25.77
C LYS A 791 -4.11 -7.82 -24.29
N ARG A 792 -3.27 -8.57 -23.57
CA ARG A 792 -3.45 -8.78 -22.12
C ARG A 792 -3.08 -7.53 -21.32
N GLU A 793 -1.94 -6.94 -21.63
CA GLU A 793 -1.43 -5.76 -20.92
C GLU A 793 -2.20 -4.47 -21.28
N SER A 794 -2.84 -4.42 -22.46
CA SER A 794 -3.66 -3.28 -22.87
C SER A 794 -4.84 -3.04 -21.94
N LEU A 795 -5.35 -4.06 -21.22
CA LEU A 795 -6.42 -3.88 -20.24
C LEU A 795 -6.07 -2.84 -19.16
N TRP A 796 -4.84 -2.88 -18.63
CA TRP A 796 -4.36 -1.90 -17.66
C TRP A 796 -4.08 -0.54 -18.32
N MET A 797 -3.42 -0.55 -19.49
CA MET A 797 -3.04 0.68 -20.20
C MET A 797 -4.27 1.49 -20.65
N ASN A 798 -5.27 0.79 -21.20
CA ASN A 798 -6.56 1.36 -21.57
C ASN A 798 -7.26 1.89 -20.32
N ARG A 799 -7.31 1.12 -19.22
CA ARG A 799 -7.89 1.62 -17.97
C ARG A 799 -7.24 2.92 -17.47
N LYS A 800 -5.94 3.12 -17.71
CA LYS A 800 -5.20 4.34 -17.32
C LYS A 800 -5.29 5.48 -18.32
N HIS A 801 -5.99 5.27 -19.44
CA HIS A 801 -6.06 6.20 -20.55
C HIS A 801 -4.66 6.55 -21.09
N LEU A 802 -3.75 5.57 -21.10
CA LEU A 802 -2.37 5.77 -21.54
C LEU A 802 -2.34 6.00 -23.05
N ARG A 803 -1.70 7.09 -23.50
CA ARG A 803 -1.56 7.42 -24.92
C ARG A 803 -0.26 6.86 -25.49
N PHE A 804 -0.26 6.58 -26.80
CA PHE A 804 0.89 5.97 -27.48
C PHE A 804 1.29 6.77 -28.72
N ILE A 805 2.59 7.01 -28.85
CA ILE A 805 3.21 7.46 -30.09
C ILE A 805 4.08 6.33 -30.63
N ILE A 806 3.81 5.90 -31.86
CA ILE A 806 4.62 4.93 -32.60
C ILE A 806 5.60 5.73 -33.47
N ASP A 807 6.87 5.71 -33.10
CA ASP A 807 7.92 6.42 -33.83
C ASP A 807 8.47 5.53 -34.95
N GLY A 808 7.93 5.71 -36.16
CA GLY A 808 8.33 5.04 -37.39
C GLY A 808 9.44 5.73 -38.17
N ARG A 809 10.03 6.82 -37.64
CA ARG A 809 11.14 7.52 -38.31
C ARG A 809 12.35 6.59 -38.43
N GLY A 810 12.86 6.44 -39.65
CA GLY A 810 13.96 5.53 -39.98
C GLY A 810 13.64 4.03 -39.88
N ALA A 811 12.39 3.64 -39.66
CA ALA A 811 11.96 2.23 -39.66
C ALA A 811 11.58 1.75 -41.07
N LEU A 812 11.60 0.44 -41.29
CA LEU A 812 11.13 -0.16 -42.55
C LEU A 812 9.60 -0.12 -42.64
N GLU A 813 9.05 -0.05 -43.85
CA GLU A 813 7.59 0.01 -44.08
C GLU A 813 6.86 -1.15 -43.40
N ASN A 814 7.36 -2.38 -43.53
CA ASN A 814 6.77 -3.56 -42.90
C ASN A 814 6.79 -3.50 -41.36
N GLU A 815 7.84 -2.93 -40.75
CA GLU A 815 7.90 -2.72 -39.30
C GLU A 815 6.83 -1.72 -38.84
N ILE A 816 6.57 -0.67 -39.61
CA ILE A 816 5.54 0.33 -39.28
C ILE A 816 4.14 -0.29 -39.40
N LEU A 817 3.89 -1.07 -40.46
CA LEU A 817 2.60 -1.76 -40.65
C LEU A 817 2.33 -2.78 -39.52
N GLU A 818 3.33 -3.60 -39.16
CA GLU A 818 3.24 -4.52 -38.01
C GLU A 818 3.02 -3.76 -36.70
N ALA A 819 3.72 -2.65 -36.48
CA ALA A 819 3.56 -1.81 -35.30
C ALA A 819 2.15 -1.22 -35.17
N ILE A 820 1.55 -0.77 -36.28
CA ILE A 820 0.17 -0.26 -36.32
C ILE A 820 -0.82 -1.36 -35.94
N GLN A 821 -0.66 -2.57 -36.50
CA GLN A 821 -1.50 -3.72 -36.15
C GLN A 821 -1.38 -4.06 -34.67
N ASN A 822 -0.16 -4.10 -34.13
CA ASN A 822 0.09 -4.38 -32.73
C ASN A 822 -0.49 -3.30 -31.80
N ALA A 823 -0.41 -2.03 -32.19
CA ALA A 823 -1.00 -0.93 -31.44
C ALA A 823 -2.53 -0.86 -31.52
N SER A 824 -3.17 -1.61 -32.42
CA SER A 824 -4.64 -1.61 -32.57
C SER A 824 -5.38 -2.06 -31.31
N VAL A 825 -4.72 -2.81 -30.41
CA VAL A 825 -5.31 -3.30 -29.14
C VAL A 825 -5.50 -2.22 -28.07
N PHE A 826 -4.93 -1.02 -28.28
CA PHE A 826 -5.09 0.12 -27.37
C PHE A 826 -6.30 0.97 -27.77
N ASP A 827 -7.12 1.36 -26.79
CA ASP A 827 -8.41 2.04 -27.02
C ASP A 827 -8.27 3.57 -27.09
N TYR A 828 -7.17 4.13 -26.59
CA TYR A 828 -6.96 5.58 -26.44
C TYR A 828 -6.14 6.15 -27.60
N ALA A 829 -5.93 7.48 -27.57
CA ALA A 829 -5.25 8.18 -28.66
C ALA A 829 -3.89 7.53 -29.00
N LYS A 830 -3.81 7.11 -30.26
CA LYS A 830 -2.66 6.49 -30.91
C LYS A 830 -2.23 7.38 -32.05
N ASP A 831 -0.97 7.71 -32.04
CA ASP A 831 -0.35 8.55 -33.05
C ASP A 831 0.81 7.76 -33.67
N VAL A 832 0.98 7.80 -34.98
CA VAL A 832 2.14 7.24 -35.67
C VAL A 832 2.89 8.35 -36.38
N VAL A 833 4.22 8.34 -36.26
CA VAL A 833 5.08 9.36 -36.83
C VAL A 833 5.95 8.75 -37.91
N ILE A 834 5.89 9.30 -39.13
CA ILE A 834 6.65 8.82 -40.28
C ILE A 834 7.39 9.95 -41.00
N ASP A 835 8.46 9.61 -41.73
CA ASP A 835 9.34 10.58 -42.39
C ASP A 835 8.71 11.17 -43.67
N LYS A 836 7.89 10.40 -44.38
CA LYS A 836 7.26 10.75 -45.65
C LYS A 836 5.87 10.12 -45.76
N LYS A 837 5.02 10.70 -46.61
CA LYS A 837 3.70 10.16 -46.95
C LYS A 837 3.80 8.75 -47.53
N ASP A 838 2.90 7.88 -47.09
CA ASP A 838 2.81 6.49 -47.52
C ASP A 838 1.36 6.03 -47.44
N LYS A 839 0.79 5.67 -48.59
CA LYS A 839 -0.63 5.34 -48.70
C LYS A 839 -1.01 4.06 -47.95
N ASN A 840 -0.11 3.08 -47.88
CA ASN A 840 -0.40 1.81 -47.20
C ASN A 840 -0.48 2.04 -45.69
N ILE A 841 0.48 2.82 -45.16
CA ILE A 841 0.51 3.20 -43.75
C ILE A 841 -0.68 4.09 -43.40
N GLU A 842 -1.00 5.09 -44.22
CA GLU A 842 -2.15 5.99 -44.00
C GLU A 842 -3.48 5.22 -44.01
N MET A 843 -3.68 4.30 -44.95
CA MET A 843 -4.88 3.49 -45.04
C MET A 843 -5.04 2.59 -43.82
N LEU A 844 -3.98 1.85 -43.43
CA LEU A 844 -4.03 0.96 -42.27
C LEU A 844 -4.19 1.73 -40.95
N ALA A 845 -3.52 2.87 -40.81
CA ALA A 845 -3.68 3.74 -39.64
C ALA A 845 -5.13 4.22 -39.51
N ASN A 846 -5.76 4.61 -40.63
CA ASN A 846 -7.16 5.01 -40.65
C ASN A 846 -8.10 3.86 -40.26
N ASP A 847 -7.84 2.63 -40.71
CA ASP A 847 -8.63 1.44 -40.34
C ASP A 847 -8.64 1.19 -38.82
N TYR A 848 -7.58 1.60 -38.10
CA TYR A 848 -7.45 1.44 -36.65
C TYR A 848 -7.63 2.74 -35.84
N ASN A 849 -8.12 3.81 -36.46
CA ASN A 849 -8.26 5.14 -35.86
C ASN A 849 -6.95 5.67 -35.24
N ILE A 850 -5.83 5.49 -35.94
CA ILE A 850 -4.51 6.01 -35.57
C ILE A 850 -4.23 7.27 -36.38
N THR A 851 -3.84 8.35 -35.70
CA THR A 851 -3.50 9.61 -36.37
C THR A 851 -2.09 9.55 -36.93
N VAL A 852 -1.92 9.86 -38.22
CA VAL A 852 -0.60 9.92 -38.85
C VAL A 852 -0.04 11.33 -38.76
N HIS A 853 1.15 11.45 -38.19
CA HIS A 853 1.94 12.68 -38.14
C HIS A 853 3.17 12.55 -39.03
N TYR A 854 3.51 13.62 -39.74
CA TYR A 854 4.74 13.69 -40.50
C TYR A 854 5.80 14.43 -39.69
N ALA A 855 7.02 13.91 -39.64
CA ALA A 855 8.10 14.46 -38.81
C ALA A 855 8.40 15.95 -39.10
N LYS A 856 7.99 16.46 -40.27
CA LYS A 856 8.19 17.87 -40.68
C LYS A 856 7.03 18.80 -40.31
N ASP A 857 5.88 18.28 -39.87
CA ASP A 857 4.61 19.04 -39.82
C ASP A 857 4.41 19.90 -38.57
N GLN A 858 5.45 20.10 -37.74
CA GLN A 858 5.42 20.88 -36.48
C GLN A 858 4.35 20.47 -35.43
N SER A 859 3.45 19.54 -35.74
CA SER A 859 2.38 19.04 -34.85
C SER A 859 2.94 18.21 -33.70
N ILE A 860 4.11 17.61 -33.89
CA ILE A 860 4.87 16.88 -32.89
C ILE A 860 6.31 17.38 -32.82
N GLN A 861 6.84 17.50 -31.60
CA GLN A 861 8.22 17.89 -31.35
C GLN A 861 8.95 16.83 -30.53
N PHE A 862 10.03 16.29 -31.08
CA PHE A 862 10.96 15.41 -30.38
C PHE A 862 12.10 16.25 -29.80
N ILE A 863 12.23 16.25 -28.48
CA ILE A 863 13.16 17.09 -27.76
C ILE A 863 14.46 16.31 -27.54
N ASP A 864 15.41 16.49 -28.46
CA ASP A 864 16.72 15.81 -28.47
C ASP A 864 17.85 16.69 -27.93
N GLU A 865 17.79 18.00 -28.21
CA GLU A 865 18.71 19.04 -27.76
C GLU A 865 17.91 20.33 -27.54
N LEU A 866 18.28 21.13 -26.53
CA LEU A 866 17.60 22.39 -26.18
C LEU A 866 17.85 23.46 -27.24
N LYS A 867 17.15 23.36 -28.38
CA LYS A 867 17.11 24.37 -29.43
C LYS A 867 15.64 24.67 -29.75
N ASN A 868 15.24 25.91 -29.43
CA ASN A 868 13.92 26.53 -29.60
C ASN A 868 12.89 26.30 -28.48
N LYS A 869 12.08 27.34 -28.23
CA LYS A 869 10.93 27.29 -27.30
C LYS A 869 9.88 26.30 -27.83
N PRO A 870 9.25 25.46 -26.98
CA PRO A 870 8.27 24.47 -27.42
C PRO A 870 6.97 25.15 -27.89
N VAL A 871 6.53 24.87 -29.13
CA VAL A 871 5.29 25.42 -29.74
C VAL A 871 4.39 24.31 -30.32
N ALA A 872 4.79 23.04 -30.24
CA ALA A 872 4.04 21.92 -30.83
C ALA A 872 2.90 21.39 -29.93
N GLN A 873 1.88 20.80 -30.57
CA GLN A 873 0.71 20.20 -29.90
C GLN A 873 1.08 18.97 -29.08
N LEU A 874 1.97 18.11 -29.60
CA LEU A 874 2.50 16.92 -28.92
C LEU A 874 4.01 17.07 -28.69
N GLN A 875 4.50 16.72 -27.51
CA GLN A 875 5.90 16.88 -27.13
C GLN A 875 6.47 15.58 -26.57
N VAL A 876 7.59 15.12 -27.13
CA VAL A 876 8.26 13.88 -26.72
C VAL A 876 9.61 14.21 -26.12
N LEU A 877 9.84 13.77 -24.89
CA LEU A 877 11.18 13.75 -24.30
C LEU A 877 11.97 12.60 -24.93
N ASN A 878 12.73 12.89 -25.99
CA ASN A 878 13.23 11.89 -26.93
C ASN A 878 14.59 11.27 -26.51
N ARG A 879 14.69 10.83 -25.26
CA ARG A 879 15.89 10.18 -24.70
C ARG A 879 15.50 8.96 -23.87
N TYR A 880 16.45 8.06 -23.64
CA TYR A 880 16.26 6.85 -22.86
C TYR A 880 16.77 7.02 -21.43
N TYR A 881 16.02 6.48 -20.48
CA TYR A 881 16.24 6.69 -19.05
C TYR A 881 16.16 5.37 -18.27
N ASP A 882 17.08 5.22 -17.32
CA ASP A 882 17.13 4.06 -16.43
C ASP A 882 16.33 4.31 -15.14
N GLN A 883 16.40 5.53 -14.60
CA GLN A 883 15.82 5.94 -13.32
C GLN A 883 15.00 7.24 -13.46
N TRP A 884 14.08 7.46 -12.53
CA TRP A 884 13.19 8.61 -12.55
C TRP A 884 13.90 9.94 -12.28
N ASP A 885 14.96 9.97 -11.46
CA ASP A 885 15.72 11.20 -11.21
C ASP A 885 16.27 11.84 -12.50
N ASP A 886 16.71 11.02 -13.46
CA ASP A 886 17.20 11.52 -14.74
C ASP A 886 16.05 12.02 -15.63
N VAL A 887 14.90 11.35 -15.58
CA VAL A 887 13.67 11.81 -16.25
C VAL A 887 13.22 13.15 -15.70
N PHE A 888 13.18 13.28 -14.37
CA PHE A 888 12.75 14.50 -13.69
C PHE A 888 13.72 15.66 -13.92
N HIS A 889 15.04 15.40 -13.88
CA HIS A 889 16.07 16.40 -14.21
C HIS A 889 15.82 16.98 -15.61
N ASP A 890 15.72 16.12 -16.63
CA ASP A 890 15.49 16.56 -18.01
C ASP A 890 14.12 17.23 -18.17
N TYR A 891 13.08 16.71 -17.51
CA TYR A 891 11.76 17.33 -17.48
C TYR A 891 11.82 18.76 -16.91
N SER A 892 12.51 18.94 -15.77
CA SER A 892 12.60 20.23 -15.08
C SER A 892 13.30 21.28 -15.93
N ILE A 893 14.32 20.87 -16.69
CA ILE A 893 15.05 21.74 -17.62
C ILE A 893 14.15 22.15 -18.79
N VAL A 894 13.44 21.17 -19.38
CA VAL A 894 12.63 21.40 -20.59
C VAL A 894 11.37 22.20 -20.29
N TRP A 895 10.68 21.92 -19.18
CA TRP A 895 9.34 22.43 -18.92
C TRP A 895 9.18 23.27 -17.64
N MET A 896 10.13 23.26 -16.70
CA MET A 896 10.03 24.03 -15.45
C MET A 896 11.00 25.23 -15.36
N SER A 897 12.10 25.24 -16.12
CA SER A 897 13.21 26.19 -15.95
C SER A 897 13.10 27.47 -16.80
N ASN A 898 13.67 28.58 -16.30
CA ASN A 898 13.95 29.81 -17.07
C ASN A 898 15.18 29.57 -17.97
N PRO A 899 15.27 30.10 -19.21
CA PRO A 899 16.06 29.53 -20.29
C PRO A 899 17.59 29.75 -20.27
N TYR A 900 18.20 29.91 -19.09
CA TYR A 900 19.61 30.30 -18.94
C TYR A 900 20.49 29.30 -18.18
N GLN A 901 20.00 28.08 -17.87
CA GLN A 901 20.82 27.00 -17.30
C GLN A 901 20.70 25.72 -18.13
N TYR A 902 21.26 25.76 -19.34
CA TYR A 902 21.20 24.66 -20.30
C TYR A 902 22.59 24.20 -20.68
N LYS A 903 23.11 23.14 -20.02
CA LYS A 903 24.26 22.43 -20.59
C LYS A 903 24.24 20.91 -20.56
N GLU A 904 23.47 20.19 -19.74
CA GLU A 904 23.55 18.72 -19.74
C GLU A 904 22.20 18.03 -19.41
N LEU A 905 21.51 17.58 -20.46
CA LEU A 905 20.45 16.57 -20.33
C LEU A 905 21.07 15.21 -19.96
N LYS A 906 20.46 14.48 -19.02
CA LYS A 906 20.97 13.21 -18.47
C LYS A 906 20.54 11.98 -19.28
N GLY A 907 19.41 12.03 -19.98
CA GLY A 907 18.95 10.91 -20.78
C GLY A 907 19.90 10.55 -21.92
N ASN A 908 19.96 9.28 -22.30
CA ASN A 908 20.83 8.83 -23.39
C ASN A 908 20.15 8.98 -24.76
N LYS A 909 20.89 9.40 -25.79
CA LYS A 909 20.38 9.48 -27.18
C LYS A 909 20.15 8.09 -27.79
N THR A 910 20.99 7.14 -27.43
CA THR A 910 20.91 5.73 -27.82
C THR A 910 20.94 4.88 -26.56
N LEU A 911 20.43 3.66 -26.65
CA LEU A 911 20.59 2.71 -25.55
C LEU A 911 22.09 2.48 -25.29
N LYS A 912 22.50 2.55 -24.03
CA LYS A 912 23.88 2.30 -23.64
C LYS A 912 24.07 0.78 -23.56
N ILE A 913 24.85 0.23 -24.49
CA ILE A 913 25.18 -1.20 -24.54
C ILE A 913 26.68 -1.30 -24.34
N ASN A 914 27.13 -1.89 -23.23
CA ASN A 914 28.54 -2.19 -23.07
C ASN A 914 28.90 -3.40 -23.95
N PRO A 915 30.08 -3.41 -24.58
CA PRO A 915 30.54 -4.61 -25.29
C PRO A 915 30.70 -5.76 -24.30
N ILE A 916 30.26 -6.96 -24.70
CA ILE A 916 30.42 -8.17 -23.90
C ILE A 916 31.40 -9.08 -24.63
N ASN A 917 32.39 -9.58 -23.89
CA ASN A 917 33.28 -10.62 -24.40
C ASN A 917 32.58 -11.99 -24.32
N PRO A 918 32.92 -12.96 -25.18
CA PRO A 918 32.44 -14.32 -25.02
C PRO A 918 32.79 -14.90 -23.65
N VAL A 919 31.82 -15.58 -23.03
CA VAL A 919 31.98 -16.26 -21.73
C VAL A 919 33.08 -17.33 -21.80
N LYS A 920 33.98 -17.30 -20.81
CA LYS A 920 35.03 -18.31 -20.61
C LYS A 920 34.47 -19.59 -20.00
N GLN A 921 35.10 -20.73 -20.30
CA GLN A 921 34.66 -22.05 -19.83
C GLN A 921 34.63 -22.16 -18.30
N GLU A 922 35.57 -21.52 -17.60
CA GLU A 922 35.66 -21.49 -16.14
C GLU A 922 34.45 -20.83 -15.45
N ASN A 923 33.73 -19.95 -16.16
CA ASN A 923 32.58 -19.20 -15.63
C ASN A 923 31.23 -19.88 -15.88
N LYS A 924 31.19 -20.99 -16.63
CA LYS A 924 29.97 -21.73 -17.00
C LYS A 924 29.14 -22.24 -15.82
N MET A 925 29.74 -22.31 -14.63
CA MET A 925 29.08 -22.78 -13.40
C MET A 925 28.38 -21.67 -12.62
N HIS A 926 28.57 -20.39 -12.99
CA HIS A 926 27.98 -19.24 -12.31
C HIS A 926 26.89 -18.58 -13.15
N TRP A 927 25.74 -18.38 -12.53
CA TRP A 927 24.54 -17.91 -13.20
C TRP A 927 23.93 -16.73 -12.45
N ILE A 928 23.23 -15.84 -13.16
CA ILE A 928 22.52 -14.70 -12.57
C ILE A 928 21.06 -14.65 -13.03
N ALA A 929 20.13 -14.29 -12.13
CA ALA A 929 18.73 -14.13 -12.49
C ALA A 929 18.39 -12.72 -12.99
N LEU A 930 17.66 -12.64 -14.10
CA LEU A 930 17.15 -11.42 -14.72
C LEU A 930 15.62 -11.38 -14.55
N ARG A 931 15.12 -10.50 -13.68
CA ARG A 931 13.69 -10.46 -13.27
C ARG A 931 12.88 -9.38 -13.98
N ASN A 932 13.43 -8.17 -14.09
CA ASN A 932 12.81 -7.00 -14.71
C ASN A 932 13.47 -6.72 -16.05
N MET A 933 13.13 -7.52 -17.06
CA MET A 933 13.84 -7.55 -18.33
C MET A 933 13.20 -6.60 -19.34
N ASN A 934 14.01 -5.74 -19.93
CA ASN A 934 13.62 -4.90 -21.07
C ASN A 934 14.06 -5.51 -22.40
N SER A 935 15.23 -6.14 -22.39
CA SER A 935 15.89 -6.77 -23.55
C SER A 935 17.03 -7.63 -23.03
N LEU A 936 17.08 -8.90 -23.43
CA LEU A 936 18.09 -9.84 -22.96
C LEU A 936 19.52 -9.30 -23.13
N SER A 937 19.86 -8.85 -24.35
CA SER A 937 21.20 -8.36 -24.67
C SER A 937 21.55 -7.08 -23.93
N ASN A 938 20.63 -6.12 -23.85
CA ASN A 938 20.87 -4.85 -23.16
C ASN A 938 21.00 -5.04 -21.65
N ASP A 939 20.15 -5.90 -21.06
CA ASP A 939 20.17 -6.14 -19.62
C ASP A 939 21.46 -6.85 -19.20
N ILE A 940 21.93 -7.84 -19.99
CA ILE A 940 23.25 -8.46 -19.78
C ILE A 940 24.36 -7.44 -19.98
N ALA A 941 24.30 -6.61 -21.03
CA ALA A 941 25.32 -5.61 -21.32
C ALA A 941 25.38 -4.52 -20.24
N SER A 942 24.30 -4.28 -19.51
CA SER A 942 24.29 -3.34 -18.39
C SER A 942 25.11 -3.81 -17.18
N ILE A 943 25.37 -5.12 -17.10
CA ILE A 943 26.18 -5.77 -16.06
C ILE A 943 27.65 -5.67 -16.49
N GLU A 944 28.38 -4.82 -15.78
CA GLU A 944 29.82 -4.63 -15.99
C GLU A 944 30.56 -5.95 -15.72
N ASN A 945 31.46 -6.32 -16.64
CA ASN A 945 32.26 -7.55 -16.57
C ASN A 945 31.43 -8.85 -16.44
N PHE A 946 30.22 -8.89 -17.01
CA PHE A 946 29.34 -10.06 -16.98
C PHE A 946 30.09 -11.37 -17.30
N ALA A 947 30.82 -11.39 -18.43
CA ALA A 947 31.51 -12.58 -18.93
C ALA A 947 32.68 -13.04 -18.05
N ASP A 948 33.19 -12.18 -17.17
CA ASP A 948 34.26 -12.50 -16.22
C ASP A 948 33.73 -13.19 -14.97
N HIS A 949 32.43 -13.12 -14.69
CA HIS A 949 31.82 -13.64 -13.46
C HIS A 949 30.73 -14.70 -13.70
N PHE A 950 30.04 -14.64 -14.84
CA PHE A 950 28.88 -15.47 -15.13
C PHE A 950 28.98 -16.14 -16.50
N GLY A 951 28.45 -17.35 -16.59
CA GLY A 951 28.35 -18.09 -17.84
C GLY A 951 26.92 -18.47 -18.25
N GLY A 952 25.93 -18.15 -17.41
CA GLY A 952 24.53 -18.27 -17.80
C GLY A 952 23.57 -17.34 -17.07
N VAL A 953 22.33 -17.30 -17.55
CA VAL A 953 21.27 -16.43 -17.04
C VAL A 953 19.98 -17.20 -16.77
N LEU A 954 19.25 -16.79 -15.73
CA LEU A 954 17.84 -17.14 -15.57
C LEU A 954 17.00 -15.99 -16.15
N ILE A 955 16.20 -16.28 -17.16
CA ILE A 955 15.35 -15.32 -17.87
C ILE A 955 13.93 -15.46 -17.33
N ASN A 956 13.29 -14.35 -16.97
CA ASN A 956 11.89 -14.37 -16.54
C ASN A 956 10.96 -14.89 -17.66
N GLY A 957 10.12 -15.89 -17.36
CA GLY A 957 9.15 -16.43 -18.32
C GLY A 957 8.20 -15.39 -18.92
N LYS A 958 7.95 -14.27 -18.22
CA LYS A 958 7.17 -13.14 -18.74
C LYS A 958 7.84 -12.49 -19.95
N TYR A 959 9.16 -12.30 -19.92
CA TYR A 959 9.94 -11.76 -21.05
C TYR A 959 9.82 -12.65 -22.28
N VAL A 960 9.96 -13.97 -22.07
CA VAL A 960 9.87 -14.97 -23.14
C VAL A 960 8.47 -15.00 -23.75
N PHE A 961 7.42 -14.87 -22.92
CA PHE A 961 6.04 -14.74 -23.40
C PHE A 961 5.81 -13.45 -24.21
N GLU A 962 6.39 -12.33 -23.78
CA GLU A 962 6.20 -11.01 -24.40
C GLU A 962 6.96 -10.81 -25.72
N SER A 963 7.96 -11.67 -25.98
CA SER A 963 8.80 -11.59 -27.17
C SER A 963 8.13 -12.20 -28.40
N ALA A 964 8.12 -11.48 -29.52
CA ALA A 964 7.76 -12.06 -30.81
C ALA A 964 8.88 -12.98 -31.33
N GLU A 965 8.56 -13.73 -32.39
CA GLU A 965 9.50 -14.65 -33.03
C GLU A 965 10.81 -13.98 -33.47
N LYS A 966 10.73 -12.79 -34.09
CA LYS A 966 11.91 -12.02 -34.53
C LYS A 966 12.84 -11.69 -33.35
N GLN A 967 12.28 -11.36 -32.19
CA GLN A 967 13.09 -11.08 -30.98
C GLN A 967 13.71 -12.36 -30.42
N CYS A 968 12.97 -13.47 -30.41
CA CYS A 968 13.50 -14.77 -29.95
C CYS A 968 14.71 -15.23 -30.78
N VAL A 969 14.67 -15.00 -32.10
CA VAL A 969 15.80 -15.31 -33.00
C VAL A 969 16.99 -14.41 -32.71
N ALA A 970 16.78 -13.10 -32.55
CA ALA A 970 17.86 -12.17 -32.21
C ALA A 970 18.51 -12.50 -30.85
N ASP A 971 17.71 -12.88 -29.86
CA ASP A 971 18.21 -13.31 -28.55
C ASP A 971 19.02 -14.61 -28.65
N ARG A 972 18.60 -15.55 -29.51
CA ARG A 972 19.36 -16.78 -29.77
C ARG A 972 20.74 -16.48 -30.35
N GLU A 973 20.80 -15.64 -31.38
CA GLU A 973 22.05 -15.23 -32.02
C GLU A 973 22.97 -14.60 -30.99
N PHE A 974 22.45 -13.68 -30.17
CA PHE A 974 23.20 -13.05 -29.09
C PHE A 974 23.75 -14.06 -28.07
N LEU A 975 22.93 -15.01 -27.60
CA LEU A 975 23.37 -16.05 -26.65
C LEU A 975 24.47 -16.95 -27.25
N ILE A 976 24.35 -17.32 -28.53
CA ILE A 976 25.34 -18.13 -29.24
C ILE A 976 26.66 -17.37 -29.41
N ASP A 977 26.60 -16.14 -29.91
CA ASP A 977 27.77 -15.31 -30.21
C ASP A 977 28.62 -15.03 -28.96
N HIS A 978 27.99 -14.96 -27.80
CA HIS A 978 28.66 -14.69 -26.52
C HIS A 978 28.86 -15.93 -25.65
N ASN A 979 28.51 -17.13 -26.13
CA ASN A 979 28.61 -18.39 -25.40
C ASN A 979 27.89 -18.34 -24.03
N ILE A 980 26.69 -17.78 -23.96
CA ILE A 980 25.89 -17.63 -22.73
C ILE A 980 24.82 -18.70 -22.69
N ASP A 981 24.75 -19.45 -21.58
CA ASP A 981 23.67 -20.41 -21.36
C ASP A 981 22.45 -19.75 -20.70
N ALA A 982 21.25 -20.30 -20.91
CA ALA A 982 20.03 -19.72 -20.35
C ALA A 982 19.04 -20.76 -19.82
N ILE A 983 18.28 -20.37 -18.79
CA ILE A 983 17.13 -21.11 -18.23
C ILE A 983 15.94 -20.15 -18.18
N VAL A 984 14.75 -20.62 -18.55
CA VAL A 984 13.52 -19.83 -18.37
C VAL A 984 12.91 -20.10 -17.01
N ASP A 985 12.71 -19.07 -16.20
CA ASP A 985 12.13 -19.17 -14.87
C ASP A 985 10.63 -18.81 -14.86
N LEU A 986 9.78 -19.79 -14.50
CA LEU A 986 8.32 -19.63 -14.47
C LEU A 986 7.76 -19.43 -13.06
N ARG A 987 8.60 -19.35 -12.02
CA ARG A 987 8.12 -19.30 -10.63
C ARG A 987 7.21 -18.11 -10.37
N SER A 988 7.56 -16.93 -10.86
CA SER A 988 6.73 -15.72 -10.74
C SER A 988 5.37 -15.84 -11.45
N LEU A 989 5.26 -16.68 -12.48
CA LEU A 989 4.01 -16.94 -13.21
C LEU A 989 3.13 -18.00 -12.52
N ILE A 990 3.74 -18.95 -11.80
CA ILE A 990 3.07 -20.10 -11.16
C ILE A 990 2.72 -19.80 -9.69
N ASP A 991 3.66 -19.28 -8.90
CA ASP A 991 3.50 -19.17 -7.45
C ASP A 991 2.94 -17.84 -6.98
N GLY A 992 3.44 -16.73 -7.51
CA GLY A 992 3.07 -15.38 -7.07
C GLY A 992 1.66 -14.95 -7.49
N TYR A 993 1.27 -15.16 -8.75
CA TYR A 993 0.04 -14.56 -9.32
C TYR A 993 -0.73 -15.42 -10.33
N ARG A 994 -0.45 -16.73 -10.39
CA ARG A 994 -1.31 -17.74 -11.05
C ARG A 994 -1.72 -17.38 -12.49
N GLN A 995 -0.80 -16.80 -13.26
CA GLN A 995 -0.99 -16.70 -14.71
C GLN A 995 -0.92 -18.09 -15.36
N ILE A 996 -0.14 -18.98 -14.73
CA ILE A 996 -0.14 -20.42 -15.01
C ILE A 996 -0.69 -21.13 -13.78
N VAL A 997 -1.79 -21.86 -13.94
CA VAL A 997 -2.39 -22.73 -12.93
C VAL A 997 -2.50 -24.14 -13.47
N PHE A 998 -2.41 -25.14 -12.60
CA PHE A 998 -2.51 -26.55 -13.00
C PHE A 998 -3.87 -27.16 -12.63
N GLU A 999 -4.73 -26.41 -11.94
CA GLU A 999 -6.07 -26.82 -11.56
C GLU A 999 -7.09 -26.53 -12.67
N ILE A 1000 -7.46 -27.55 -13.43
CA ILE A 1000 -8.45 -27.49 -14.53
C ILE A 1000 -9.79 -26.88 -14.10
N GLU A 1001 -10.16 -27.02 -12.83
CA GLU A 1001 -11.38 -26.44 -12.26
C GLU A 1001 -11.44 -24.90 -12.38
N TRP A 1002 -10.32 -24.23 -12.65
CA TRP A 1002 -10.25 -22.78 -12.87
C TRP A 1002 -10.71 -22.35 -14.27
N GLY A 1003 -11.13 -23.29 -15.12
CA GLY A 1003 -11.74 -23.03 -16.43
C GLY A 1003 -10.84 -22.18 -17.31
N LYS A 1004 -11.37 -21.04 -17.79
CA LYS A 1004 -10.64 -20.14 -18.70
C LYS A 1004 -9.28 -19.66 -18.19
N ILE A 1005 -9.08 -19.53 -16.87
CA ILE A 1005 -7.76 -19.15 -16.31
C ILE A 1005 -6.74 -20.27 -16.54
N TYR A 1006 -7.17 -21.53 -16.36
CA TYR A 1006 -6.37 -22.70 -16.69
C TYR A 1006 -6.05 -22.72 -18.19
N ASP A 1007 -7.07 -22.58 -19.04
CA ASP A 1007 -6.89 -22.59 -20.50
C ASP A 1007 -5.91 -21.49 -20.96
N LYS A 1008 -6.08 -20.27 -20.46
CA LYS A 1008 -5.19 -19.13 -20.71
C LYS A 1008 -3.76 -19.36 -20.23
N GLY A 1009 -3.58 -20.06 -19.10
CA GLY A 1009 -2.27 -20.41 -18.56
C GLY A 1009 -1.58 -21.50 -19.38
N MET A 1010 -2.35 -22.47 -19.90
CA MET A 1010 -1.83 -23.51 -20.80
C MET A 1010 -1.43 -22.95 -22.16
N VAL A 1011 -2.23 -22.04 -22.73
CA VAL A 1011 -1.86 -21.30 -23.96
C VAL A 1011 -0.58 -20.49 -23.75
N MET A 1012 -0.48 -19.75 -22.63
CA MET A 1012 0.73 -19.02 -22.29
C MET A 1012 1.94 -19.95 -22.15
N SER A 1013 1.76 -21.11 -21.49
CA SER A 1013 2.82 -22.11 -21.34
C SER A 1013 3.30 -22.64 -22.69
N GLU A 1014 2.40 -22.96 -23.61
CA GLU A 1014 2.76 -23.43 -24.94
C GLU A 1014 3.51 -22.35 -25.76
N ILE A 1015 3.05 -21.09 -25.72
CA ILE A 1015 3.75 -19.97 -26.38
C ILE A 1015 5.17 -19.80 -25.81
N ILE A 1016 5.33 -19.85 -24.49
CA ILE A 1016 6.66 -19.78 -23.86
C ILE A 1016 7.55 -20.91 -24.36
N MET A 1017 7.04 -22.15 -24.41
CA MET A 1017 7.81 -23.31 -24.88
C MET A 1017 8.19 -23.22 -26.37
N GLN A 1018 7.31 -22.70 -27.22
CA GLN A 1018 7.61 -22.42 -28.63
C GLN A 1018 8.71 -21.36 -28.77
N ASN A 1019 8.63 -20.28 -27.98
CA ASN A 1019 9.64 -19.23 -27.97
C ASN A 1019 10.97 -19.74 -27.41
N MET A 1020 10.97 -20.59 -26.39
CA MET A 1020 12.17 -21.27 -25.90
C MET A 1020 12.87 -22.08 -27.01
N GLN A 1021 12.11 -22.83 -27.81
CA GLN A 1021 12.65 -23.57 -28.95
C GLN A 1021 13.31 -22.63 -29.97
N LYS A 1022 12.66 -21.51 -30.30
CA LYS A 1022 13.20 -20.47 -31.19
C LYS A 1022 14.45 -19.81 -30.64
N MET A 1023 14.50 -19.57 -29.33
CA MET A 1023 15.66 -19.04 -28.61
C MET A 1023 16.80 -20.07 -28.45
N GLY A 1024 16.55 -21.35 -28.67
CA GLY A 1024 17.51 -22.43 -28.42
C GLY A 1024 17.67 -22.81 -26.94
N ILE A 1025 16.73 -22.41 -26.08
CA ILE A 1025 16.77 -22.65 -24.63
C ILE A 1025 16.07 -23.97 -24.30
N LYS A 1026 16.76 -24.88 -23.61
CA LYS A 1026 16.28 -26.25 -23.36
C LYS A 1026 15.76 -26.51 -21.95
N LYS A 1027 15.90 -25.56 -21.03
CA LYS A 1027 15.65 -25.76 -19.60
C LYS A 1027 14.66 -24.73 -19.06
N MET A 1028 13.70 -25.17 -18.26
CA MET A 1028 12.77 -24.30 -17.53
C MET A 1028 12.74 -24.62 -16.04
N LEU A 1029 12.67 -23.59 -15.20
CA LEU A 1029 12.58 -23.70 -13.74
C LEU A 1029 11.12 -23.48 -13.28
N ILE A 1030 10.60 -24.42 -12.49
CA ILE A 1030 9.25 -24.36 -11.91
C ILE A 1030 9.25 -24.76 -10.41
N PRO A 1031 8.30 -24.29 -9.58
CA PRO A 1031 8.26 -24.58 -8.14
C PRO A 1031 7.71 -25.98 -7.83
N SER A 1032 8.24 -26.68 -6.81
CA SER A 1032 7.91 -28.11 -6.59
C SER A 1032 6.62 -28.41 -5.80
N ASP A 1033 5.87 -27.41 -5.35
CA ASP A 1033 5.20 -27.49 -4.05
C ASP A 1033 3.65 -27.49 -4.05
N LYS A 1034 3.01 -27.22 -5.19
CA LYS A 1034 1.55 -27.28 -5.37
C LYS A 1034 1.03 -28.54 -6.08
N PHE A 1035 1.92 -29.47 -6.44
CA PHE A 1035 1.58 -30.57 -7.32
C PHE A 1035 0.59 -31.61 -6.77
N PHE A 1036 0.57 -31.90 -5.45
CA PHE A 1036 -0.02 -33.18 -4.97
C PHE A 1036 -1.46 -33.18 -4.49
N LYS A 1037 -2.13 -32.04 -4.34
CA LYS A 1037 -3.48 -32.04 -3.74
C LYS A 1037 -4.63 -31.91 -4.74
N ARG A 1038 -4.53 -31.09 -5.81
CA ARG A 1038 -5.66 -30.83 -6.74
C ARG A 1038 -5.32 -30.54 -8.23
N GLY A 1039 -4.09 -30.16 -8.59
CA GLY A 1039 -3.69 -29.78 -9.97
C GLY A 1039 -3.04 -30.88 -10.82
N MET A 1040 -3.22 -32.14 -10.46
CA MET A 1040 -2.45 -33.27 -11.03
C MET A 1040 -2.64 -33.43 -12.54
N THR A 1041 -3.86 -33.27 -13.04
CA THR A 1041 -4.17 -33.45 -14.46
C THR A 1041 -3.56 -32.33 -15.29
N GLY A 1042 -3.72 -31.08 -14.88
CA GLY A 1042 -3.14 -29.96 -15.63
C GLY A 1042 -1.61 -29.96 -15.59
N TYR A 1043 -1.02 -30.43 -14.49
CA TYR A 1043 0.43 -30.63 -14.42
C TYR A 1043 0.92 -31.74 -15.38
N LYS A 1044 0.15 -32.81 -15.55
CA LYS A 1044 0.44 -33.85 -16.55
C LYS A 1044 0.38 -33.28 -17.98
N GLU A 1045 -0.61 -32.44 -18.27
CA GLU A 1045 -0.73 -31.76 -19.57
C GLU A 1045 0.46 -30.83 -19.81
N PHE A 1046 0.88 -30.06 -18.80
CA PHE A 1046 2.07 -29.23 -18.86
C PHE A 1046 3.35 -30.05 -19.13
N CYS A 1047 3.54 -31.18 -18.43
CA CYS A 1047 4.66 -32.09 -18.69
C CYS A 1047 4.63 -32.67 -20.11
N SER A 1048 3.43 -32.98 -20.62
CA SER A 1048 3.26 -33.48 -21.99
C SER A 1048 3.64 -32.42 -23.03
N LEU A 1049 3.30 -31.15 -22.79
CA LEU A 1049 3.77 -30.02 -23.61
C LEU A 1049 5.29 -29.87 -23.54
N ALA A 1050 5.88 -29.86 -22.34
CA ALA A 1050 7.33 -29.76 -22.19
C ALA A 1050 8.07 -30.86 -22.96
N LYS A 1051 7.54 -32.10 -22.93
CA LYS A 1051 8.04 -33.23 -23.71
C LYS A 1051 7.92 -33.02 -25.22
N LYS A 1052 6.78 -32.52 -25.70
CA LYS A 1052 6.55 -32.20 -27.13
C LYS A 1052 7.62 -31.26 -27.69
N TYR A 1053 8.12 -30.33 -26.86
CA TYR A 1053 9.16 -29.37 -27.23
C TYR A 1053 10.58 -29.80 -26.77
N GLU A 1054 10.76 -31.06 -26.35
CA GLU A 1054 12.06 -31.62 -25.91
C GLU A 1054 12.74 -30.84 -24.77
N LEU A 1055 11.96 -30.26 -23.86
CA LEU A 1055 12.44 -29.41 -22.78
C LEU A 1055 12.76 -30.22 -21.52
N THR A 1056 13.73 -29.74 -20.74
CA THR A 1056 14.09 -30.25 -19.42
C THR A 1056 13.41 -29.40 -18.35
N ILE A 1057 12.67 -30.04 -17.44
CA ILE A 1057 12.06 -29.35 -16.29
C ILE A 1057 13.04 -29.38 -15.11
N VAL A 1058 13.44 -28.20 -14.63
CA VAL A 1058 14.17 -28.01 -13.38
C VAL A 1058 13.14 -27.75 -12.27
N LEU A 1059 13.07 -28.63 -11.27
CA LEU A 1059 12.13 -28.51 -10.15
C LEU A 1059 12.80 -27.84 -8.94
N GLU A 1060 12.29 -26.67 -8.53
CA GLU A 1060 12.73 -26.02 -7.29
C GLU A 1060 12.14 -26.72 -6.06
N HIS A 1061 12.99 -27.32 -5.24
CA HIS A 1061 12.63 -27.84 -3.93
C HIS A 1061 12.86 -26.82 -2.81
N ASN A 1062 11.79 -26.47 -2.08
CA ASN A 1062 11.88 -25.68 -0.86
C ASN A 1062 12.40 -26.54 0.31
N ALA A 1063 13.58 -26.19 0.85
CA ALA A 1063 14.25 -26.92 1.94
C ALA A 1063 13.39 -27.12 3.22
N MET A 1064 12.36 -26.27 3.41
CA MET A 1064 11.43 -26.34 4.54
C MET A 1064 10.37 -27.46 4.40
N LYS A 1065 10.27 -28.12 3.24
CA LYS A 1065 9.25 -29.13 2.95
C LYS A 1065 9.83 -30.55 2.99
N ASP A 1066 8.94 -31.53 3.19
CA ASP A 1066 9.32 -32.95 3.24
C ASP A 1066 9.77 -33.42 1.84
N VAL A 1067 10.97 -33.99 1.76
CA VAL A 1067 11.54 -34.56 0.52
C VAL A 1067 10.65 -35.68 -0.05
N LYS A 1068 9.79 -36.31 0.77
CA LYS A 1068 8.79 -37.28 0.29
C LYS A 1068 7.84 -36.71 -0.76
N GLU A 1069 7.43 -35.45 -0.65
CA GLU A 1069 6.53 -34.84 -1.64
C GLU A 1069 7.25 -34.61 -2.97
N LEU A 1070 8.54 -34.22 -2.94
CA LEU A 1070 9.34 -34.13 -4.15
C LEU A 1070 9.55 -35.50 -4.81
N LEU A 1071 9.89 -36.53 -4.03
CA LEU A 1071 10.03 -37.91 -4.51
C LEU A 1071 8.74 -38.43 -5.17
N LYS A 1072 7.59 -38.02 -4.65
CA LYS A 1072 6.30 -38.35 -5.23
C LYS A 1072 6.08 -37.62 -6.56
N ALA A 1073 6.61 -36.42 -6.72
CA ALA A 1073 6.57 -35.67 -7.99
C ALA A 1073 7.39 -36.33 -9.08
N THR A 1074 8.64 -36.61 -8.78
CA THR A 1074 9.57 -37.20 -9.73
C THR A 1074 9.06 -38.55 -10.22
N ARG A 1075 8.62 -39.43 -9.31
CA ARG A 1075 8.01 -40.72 -9.66
C ARG A 1075 6.76 -40.60 -10.53
N LYS A 1076 5.94 -39.57 -10.31
CA LYS A 1076 4.75 -39.35 -11.17
C LYS A 1076 5.14 -38.85 -12.55
N MET A 1077 6.10 -37.94 -12.64
CA MET A 1077 6.64 -37.47 -13.91
C MET A 1077 7.25 -38.61 -14.72
N GLU A 1078 8.05 -39.47 -14.08
CA GLU A 1078 8.56 -40.72 -14.67
C GLU A 1078 7.41 -41.61 -15.16
N GLY A 1079 6.38 -41.80 -14.32
CA GLY A 1079 5.17 -42.56 -14.68
C GLY A 1079 4.35 -41.95 -15.83
N TRP A 1080 4.54 -40.67 -16.16
CA TRP A 1080 3.97 -40.00 -17.33
C TRP A 1080 4.94 -39.97 -18.52
N GLY A 1081 6.12 -40.58 -18.40
CA GLY A 1081 7.14 -40.63 -19.43
C GLY A 1081 7.93 -39.32 -19.58
N MET A 1082 7.98 -38.49 -18.53
CA MET A 1082 8.84 -37.31 -18.41
C MET A 1082 10.07 -37.68 -17.58
N ASN A 1083 11.10 -38.20 -18.26
CA ASN A 1083 12.35 -38.67 -17.64
C ASN A 1083 13.47 -37.62 -17.65
N ASN A 1084 13.27 -36.50 -18.35
CA ASN A 1084 14.27 -35.44 -18.50
C ASN A 1084 13.94 -34.27 -17.55
N PHE A 1085 14.28 -34.43 -16.26
CA PHE A 1085 14.12 -33.37 -15.26
C PHE A 1085 15.34 -33.28 -14.34
N GLU A 1086 15.59 -32.08 -13.83
CA GLU A 1086 16.66 -31.74 -12.89
C GLU A 1086 16.05 -31.16 -11.60
N ILE A 1087 16.86 -31.04 -10.55
CA ILE A 1087 16.40 -30.55 -9.26
C ILE A 1087 17.24 -29.34 -8.85
N ALA A 1088 16.57 -28.25 -8.49
CA ALA A 1088 17.16 -27.06 -7.94
C ALA A 1088 16.77 -26.91 -6.46
N GLY A 1089 17.66 -26.41 -5.61
CA GLY A 1089 17.31 -26.20 -4.21
C GLY A 1089 18.08 -25.08 -3.53
N SER A 1090 17.52 -24.60 -2.42
CA SER A 1090 17.91 -23.35 -1.76
C SER A 1090 18.96 -23.46 -0.65
N TYR A 1091 19.29 -24.68 -0.19
CA TYR A 1091 20.23 -24.88 0.93
C TYR A 1091 21.05 -26.16 0.76
N GLN A 1092 22.32 -26.01 0.38
CA GLN A 1092 23.21 -27.11 0.00
C GLN A 1092 23.31 -28.23 1.06
N ALA A 1093 23.60 -27.88 2.32
CA ALA A 1093 23.90 -28.87 3.35
C ALA A 1093 22.69 -29.71 3.82
N ASP A 1094 21.47 -29.17 3.73
CA ASP A 1094 20.26 -29.89 4.14
C ASP A 1094 19.68 -30.72 2.97
N LEU A 1095 19.87 -30.25 1.73
CA LEU A 1095 19.60 -31.00 0.51
C LEU A 1095 20.52 -32.22 0.39
N GLU A 1096 21.84 -32.05 0.49
CA GLU A 1096 22.79 -33.16 0.42
C GLU A 1096 22.48 -34.25 1.46
N ARG A 1097 22.14 -33.86 2.69
CA ARG A 1097 21.76 -34.79 3.77
C ARG A 1097 20.45 -35.52 3.51
N LYS A 1098 19.40 -34.83 3.08
CA LYS A 1098 18.08 -35.44 2.86
C LYS A 1098 18.01 -36.26 1.56
N TYR A 1099 18.77 -35.89 0.53
CA TYR A 1099 18.80 -36.57 -0.77
C TYR A 1099 19.68 -37.81 -0.78
N LYS A 1100 20.85 -37.77 -0.11
CA LYS A 1100 21.68 -38.96 0.13
C LYS A 1100 20.91 -40.03 0.91
N LYS A 1101 20.01 -39.62 1.81
CA LYS A 1101 19.07 -40.51 2.52
C LYS A 1101 17.92 -41.03 1.64
N ALA A 1102 17.57 -40.33 0.58
CA ALA A 1102 16.50 -40.66 -0.37
C ALA A 1102 16.96 -41.46 -1.60
N LYS A 1103 18.27 -41.68 -1.78
CA LYS A 1103 18.90 -42.31 -2.97
C LYS A 1103 18.52 -41.63 -4.29
N LEU A 1104 18.35 -40.31 -4.27
CA LEU A 1104 18.24 -39.51 -5.49
C LEU A 1104 19.65 -39.12 -5.94
N GLU A 1105 20.03 -39.46 -7.16
CA GLU A 1105 21.23 -38.97 -7.84
C GLU A 1105 20.78 -38.08 -9.02
N PRO A 1106 20.87 -36.73 -8.92
CA PRO A 1106 20.78 -35.90 -10.12
C PRO A 1106 21.80 -34.74 -10.18
N ASN A 1107 22.01 -34.23 -11.40
CA ASN A 1107 22.63 -32.93 -11.70
C ASN A 1107 21.87 -31.82 -10.95
N MET A 1108 22.33 -31.46 -9.75
CA MET A 1108 21.66 -30.51 -8.87
C MET A 1108 22.03 -29.06 -9.22
N TRP A 1109 21.08 -28.14 -9.03
CA TRP A 1109 21.31 -26.69 -9.08
C TRP A 1109 21.23 -26.10 -7.68
N LEU A 1110 22.18 -25.23 -7.33
CA LEU A 1110 22.15 -24.46 -6.10
C LEU A 1110 21.58 -23.08 -6.40
N LEU A 1111 20.36 -22.85 -5.92
CA LEU A 1111 19.75 -21.53 -5.93
C LEU A 1111 20.15 -20.82 -4.64
N MET A 1112 21.08 -19.89 -4.69
CA MET A 1112 21.51 -19.19 -3.49
C MET A 1112 20.45 -18.15 -3.07
N TYR A 1113 19.61 -18.52 -2.10
CA TYR A 1113 18.77 -17.58 -1.36
C TYR A 1113 19.34 -17.39 0.05
N GLN A 1114 19.45 -16.14 0.49
CA GLN A 1114 19.87 -15.83 1.85
C GLN A 1114 18.74 -16.12 2.86
N THR A 1115 18.31 -17.37 3.04
CA THR A 1115 17.27 -17.72 4.02
C THR A 1115 17.89 -18.42 5.23
N LYS A 1116 18.27 -17.66 6.25
CA LYS A 1116 18.60 -18.20 7.58
C LYS A 1116 17.44 -17.92 8.55
N ASP A 1117 16.67 -18.98 8.79
CA ASP A 1117 15.78 -19.23 9.94
C ASP A 1117 14.62 -18.28 10.24
N ARG A 1118 13.40 -18.83 10.15
CA ARG A 1118 12.15 -18.21 10.67
C ARG A 1118 11.88 -18.45 12.16
N LYS A 1119 12.65 -19.31 12.84
CA LYS A 1119 12.41 -19.61 14.27
C LYS A 1119 13.35 -18.87 15.23
N SER A 1120 14.41 -18.25 14.73
CA SER A 1120 15.34 -17.41 15.51
C SER A 1120 15.42 -15.96 15.02
N SER A 1121 14.64 -15.58 13.99
CA SER A 1121 14.72 -14.26 13.34
C SER A 1121 14.35 -13.07 14.22
N LEU A 1122 13.76 -13.29 15.40
CA LEU A 1122 13.48 -12.22 16.37
C LEU A 1122 14.71 -11.88 17.24
N ASN A 1123 15.67 -12.79 17.38
CA ASN A 1123 16.81 -12.65 18.29
C ASN A 1123 18.18 -12.72 17.60
N HIS A 1124 18.26 -12.73 16.25
CA HIS A 1124 19.54 -12.80 15.57
C HIS A 1124 20.00 -11.43 15.04
N PRO A 1125 21.16 -10.90 15.47
CA PRO A 1125 21.79 -9.70 14.91
C PRO A 1125 22.12 -9.77 13.40
N LEU A 1126 21.82 -10.88 12.73
CA LEU A 1126 22.10 -11.11 11.30
C LEU A 1126 20.94 -10.75 10.37
N CYS A 1127 19.79 -10.31 10.89
CA CYS A 1127 18.86 -9.49 10.09
C CYS A 1127 19.44 -8.10 9.79
N GLN A 1128 20.58 -7.76 10.41
CA GLN A 1128 21.50 -6.66 10.05
C GLN A 1128 22.82 -7.21 9.48
N ALA A 1129 22.79 -8.21 8.59
CA ALA A 1129 24.02 -8.62 7.94
C ALA A 1129 24.58 -7.46 7.10
N PRO A 1130 25.85 -7.04 7.29
CA PRO A 1130 26.50 -6.03 6.47
C PRO A 1130 26.53 -6.46 5.00
N LYS A 1131 26.76 -5.49 4.10
CA LYS A 1131 27.06 -5.73 2.67
C LYS A 1131 28.21 -6.73 2.44
N ASP A 1132 28.94 -7.08 3.49
CA ASP A 1132 30.19 -7.86 3.46
C ASP A 1132 30.00 -9.39 3.44
N TYR A 1133 28.77 -9.92 3.30
CA TYR A 1133 28.50 -11.37 3.33
C TYR A 1133 28.39 -12.07 1.97
N LEU A 1134 28.45 -11.34 0.86
CA LEU A 1134 28.68 -11.89 -0.48
C LEU A 1134 30.18 -11.92 -0.79
N ASP A 1135 30.94 -12.55 0.11
CA ASP A 1135 32.33 -12.86 -0.16
C ASP A 1135 32.38 -14.03 -1.15
N LEU A 1136 32.29 -13.72 -2.45
CA LEU A 1136 32.29 -14.74 -3.51
C LEU A 1136 33.66 -15.45 -3.60
N GLU A 1137 34.71 -14.95 -2.95
CA GLU A 1137 35.99 -15.67 -2.82
C GLU A 1137 35.90 -16.85 -1.85
N LYS A 1138 34.99 -16.80 -0.87
CA LYS A 1138 34.66 -17.91 0.04
C LYS A 1138 33.69 -18.91 -0.56
N LEU A 1139 33.16 -18.66 -1.76
CA LEU A 1139 32.44 -19.70 -2.48
C LEU A 1139 33.43 -20.82 -2.83
N PRO A 1140 33.04 -22.09 -2.61
CA PRO A 1140 33.91 -23.21 -2.93
C PRO A 1140 34.23 -23.19 -4.43
N LYS A 1141 35.49 -22.83 -4.75
CA LYS A 1141 36.04 -22.71 -6.11
C LYS A 1141 36.10 -24.04 -6.89
N ASP A 1142 35.70 -25.13 -6.25
CA ASP A 1142 35.85 -26.49 -6.73
C ASP A 1142 34.48 -27.19 -6.73
N LYS A 1143 33.64 -26.96 -7.76
CA LYS A 1143 32.34 -27.68 -7.90
C LYS A 1143 31.93 -27.97 -9.34
N THR A 1144 31.43 -29.20 -9.51
CA THR A 1144 30.67 -29.74 -10.65
C THR A 1144 29.17 -29.38 -10.63
N THR A 1145 28.74 -28.49 -9.72
CA THR A 1145 27.32 -28.15 -9.45
C THR A 1145 27.02 -26.69 -9.84
N PRO A 1146 26.11 -26.41 -10.79
CA PRO A 1146 25.78 -25.04 -11.18
C PRO A 1146 25.18 -24.22 -10.03
N MET A 1147 25.59 -22.95 -9.94
CA MET A 1147 25.19 -22.03 -8.88
C MET A 1147 24.53 -20.77 -9.46
N VAL A 1148 23.37 -20.42 -8.93
CA VAL A 1148 22.58 -19.28 -9.37
C VAL A 1148 22.57 -18.20 -8.29
N LEU A 1149 23.10 -17.03 -8.65
CA LEU A 1149 22.93 -15.79 -7.93
C LEU A 1149 21.56 -15.20 -8.32
N ASP A 1150 20.54 -15.53 -7.53
CA ASP A 1150 19.19 -14.96 -7.66
C ASP A 1150 19.12 -13.67 -6.82
N ALA A 1151 19.92 -12.67 -7.23
CA ALA A 1151 20.07 -11.40 -6.52
C ALA A 1151 18.84 -10.50 -6.74
N GLU A 1152 17.74 -10.79 -6.06
CA GLU A 1152 16.61 -9.87 -5.89
C GLU A 1152 16.96 -8.65 -4.99
N TYR A 1153 18.23 -8.47 -4.60
CA TYR A 1153 18.67 -7.60 -3.50
C TYR A 1153 19.67 -6.50 -3.89
N LEU A 1154 20.15 -6.47 -5.13
CA LEU A 1154 21.21 -5.56 -5.53
C LEU A 1154 20.73 -4.70 -6.69
N THR A 1155 20.66 -3.39 -6.49
CA THR A 1155 20.66 -2.46 -7.62
C THR A 1155 21.90 -2.71 -8.49
N ASN A 1156 21.90 -2.38 -9.78
CA ASN A 1156 23.12 -2.48 -10.62
C ASN A 1156 24.35 -1.82 -9.98
N LYS A 1157 24.14 -0.78 -9.15
CA LYS A 1157 25.17 -0.11 -8.36
C LYS A 1157 25.68 -0.93 -7.16
N GLU A 1158 24.82 -1.69 -6.51
CA GLU A 1158 25.19 -2.59 -5.41
C GLU A 1158 25.80 -3.88 -5.93
N LEU A 1159 25.31 -4.39 -7.07
CA LEU A 1159 25.96 -5.47 -7.80
C LEU A 1159 27.39 -5.07 -8.17
N ARG A 1160 27.61 -3.84 -8.67
CA ARG A 1160 28.96 -3.31 -8.92
C ARG A 1160 29.83 -3.21 -7.67
N LYS A 1161 29.27 -2.82 -6.52
CA LYS A 1161 30.02 -2.67 -5.27
C LYS A 1161 30.41 -4.03 -4.70
N ASP A 1162 29.51 -5.00 -4.79
CA ASP A 1162 29.73 -6.37 -4.37
C ASP A 1162 30.65 -7.12 -5.34
N LEU A 1163 30.57 -6.86 -6.65
CA LEU A 1163 31.51 -7.36 -7.67
C LEU A 1163 32.91 -6.70 -7.53
N GLN A 1164 33.00 -5.43 -7.14
CA GLN A 1164 34.28 -4.75 -6.84
C GLN A 1164 34.97 -5.34 -5.60
N LEU A 1165 34.21 -5.81 -4.61
CA LEU A 1165 34.73 -6.55 -3.46
C LEU A 1165 35.33 -7.92 -3.85
N LEU A 1166 35.12 -8.40 -5.09
CA LEU A 1166 35.70 -9.64 -5.61
C LEU A 1166 37.00 -9.46 -6.39
N ASN A 1167 37.31 -8.21 -6.75
CA ASN A 1167 38.49 -7.87 -7.54
C ASN A 1167 39.67 -7.44 -6.64
N TRP A 1168 39.61 -7.77 -5.34
CA TRP A 1168 40.63 -7.46 -4.33
C TRP A 1168 41.20 -8.73 -3.71
#